data_AF-A0A938AFP5-F1
#
_entry.id   AF-A0A938AFP5-F1
#
_cell.length_a   1.000
_cell.length_b   1.000
_cell.length_c   1.000
_cell.angle_alpha   90.00
_cell.angle_beta   90.00
_cell.angle_gamma   90.00
#
_symmetry.space_group_name_H-M   'P 1'
#
loop_
_entity.id
_entity.type
_entity.pdbx_description
1 polymer ?
#
loop_
_entity_poly.entity_id
_entity_poly.type
_entity_poly.pdbx_seq_one_letter_code
_entity_poly.pdbx_strand_id
1 'polypeptide(L)'
;MVAAAGLVLAGCSSGGASSTDLEVVPVASGLTVTADSFTFANFPSQTITEEFNTDDLVEMFGNGSDVCRGGTTPCVATPEAAAFARMVNQARTSGHCEGLVVLAASRFIRKVEPKTSALGKDVDVLHAILRAFATQFIPETQDEADSFAKKSLKEIVAALAISFASGAPEYSLGVYTATGGHALLPYALEFPDKDTAIIKVYDSNWPGADRYVTVDLAKGEWSFSFSGKDPANNPKIWRGKKGDIDLISLKTRENGSCPFCSIDKVVKSTTFLIRSVDTEWSIETDDGVVSPAAGIVGATIARPLRSPGVEQQSGSPVDYVITVPVTNKKVKVKAPKESKIFAMTPTAMVEVSLPQGTAGDVLFTEGSAIVDEATATVTVAAGDNAGTASGEGASVEVTPDGVTASVVGADGKPVATTTNTSAPVVEVVGAGAPSLPAGTNYVQRSDDGAGTVKEKVVGADGSVTETESKGGLPSTSTSVALSKGLAGTPNSSGGTTPSSSAGGDGSVSTTPDSPDSGANDAGQATTKPTTNGGTQQSTNTTRSPATTSAPAARTTVNVTFNLDEWSLGLSDLGSSGFTATSNKGGSCGDVGCLEGLSIEFDGGGTDASGASKAVPFTFTMSVVAVPFSVRCGGSGSWIQSQGSGSSHRASCTISNVTNDDVVYLRV
;
A
#
# COMPACT_ATOMS: atom_id res chain seq x y z
N MET A 1 47.84 9.22 -7.00
CA MET A 1 48.20 9.48 -5.60
C MET A 1 46.91 9.40 -4.80
N VAL A 2 46.82 8.37 -3.97
CA VAL A 2 45.65 8.04 -3.15
C VAL A 2 45.69 8.92 -1.90
N ALA A 3 44.64 9.68 -1.63
CA ALA A 3 44.44 10.35 -0.35
C ALA A 3 43.24 9.70 0.34
N ALA A 4 43.54 8.85 1.31
CA ALA A 4 42.56 8.27 2.22
C ALA A 4 42.11 9.34 3.23
N ALA A 5 40.83 9.70 3.22
CA ALA A 5 40.22 10.49 4.29
C ALA A 5 39.64 9.53 5.32
N GLY A 6 40.20 9.56 6.54
CA GLY A 6 39.80 8.72 7.66
C GLY A 6 38.45 9.15 8.24
N LEU A 7 37.59 8.16 8.46
CA LEU A 7 36.31 8.30 9.15
C LEU A 7 36.56 8.29 10.67
N VAL A 8 36.24 9.39 11.35
CA VAL A 8 36.24 9.45 12.83
C VAL A 8 34.80 9.20 13.30
N LEU A 9 34.58 8.03 13.90
CA LEU A 9 33.38 7.70 14.66
C LEU A 9 33.55 8.24 16.09
N ALA A 10 32.72 9.19 16.50
CA ALA A 10 32.58 9.61 17.90
C ALA A 10 31.18 9.23 18.40
N GLY A 11 31.16 8.40 19.44
CA GLY A 11 29.96 7.90 20.11
C GLY A 11 29.24 8.92 21.00
N CYS A 12 28.01 8.57 21.38
CA CYS A 12 27.00 9.38 22.03
C CYS A 12 27.43 10.08 23.33
N SER A 13 26.98 11.34 23.51
CA SER A 13 26.51 11.83 24.80
C SER A 13 25.41 12.89 24.62
N SER A 14 24.42 12.83 25.50
CA SER A 14 23.21 13.65 25.62
C SER A 14 23.43 15.16 25.73
N GLY A 15 22.58 15.94 25.04
CA GLY A 15 22.17 17.29 25.48
C GLY A 15 22.84 18.46 24.76
N GLY A 16 22.09 19.12 23.87
CA GLY A 16 22.44 20.40 23.26
C GLY A 16 22.24 20.39 21.75
N ALA A 17 21.16 21.03 21.28
CA ALA A 17 20.92 21.28 19.86
C ALA A 17 22.04 22.21 19.33
N SER A 18 23.10 21.61 18.81
CA SER A 18 24.09 22.31 18.01
C SER A 18 23.61 22.31 16.57
N SER A 19 23.46 23.50 15.99
CA SER A 19 23.26 23.69 14.55
C SER A 19 24.39 22.97 13.81
N THR A 20 24.10 21.84 13.19
CA THR A 20 25.00 21.23 12.22
C THR A 20 25.05 22.16 11.02
N ASP A 21 26.19 22.81 10.78
CA ASP A 21 26.42 23.50 9.52
C ASP A 21 26.23 22.50 8.38
N LEU A 22 25.31 22.80 7.45
CA LEU A 22 25.08 21.99 6.27
C LEU A 22 26.33 22.04 5.39
N GLU A 23 26.96 20.90 5.14
CA GLU A 23 28.08 20.81 4.20
C GLU A 23 27.54 20.97 2.77
N VAL A 24 27.89 22.10 2.13
CA VAL A 24 27.41 22.49 0.80
C VAL A 24 28.25 21.79 -0.28
N VAL A 25 28.01 20.49 -0.48
CA VAL A 25 28.72 19.68 -1.47
C VAL A 25 27.71 18.91 -2.33
N PRO A 26 27.81 18.95 -3.67
CA PRO A 26 26.96 18.13 -4.53
C PRO A 26 27.10 16.65 -4.23
N VAL A 27 25.98 15.94 -4.18
CA VAL A 27 25.93 14.52 -3.83
C VAL A 27 24.78 13.84 -4.56
N ALA A 28 24.99 12.62 -5.03
CA ALA A 28 23.99 11.85 -5.77
C ALA A 28 23.93 10.41 -5.27
N SER A 29 22.71 9.85 -5.27
CA SER A 29 22.45 8.46 -4.87
C SER A 29 22.95 7.41 -5.88
N GLY A 30 23.26 7.83 -7.11
CA GLY A 30 23.56 6.93 -8.22
C GLY A 30 22.33 6.47 -9.02
N LEU A 31 21.11 6.81 -8.58
CA LEU A 31 19.90 6.61 -9.35
C LEU A 31 19.91 7.48 -10.62
N THR A 32 19.53 6.90 -11.75
CA THR A 32 19.37 7.61 -13.02
C THR A 32 17.92 7.59 -13.48
N VAL A 33 17.35 8.76 -13.77
CA VAL A 33 15.94 8.85 -14.20
C VAL A 33 15.68 8.01 -15.46
N THR A 34 16.63 7.94 -16.38
CA THR A 34 16.47 7.19 -17.64
C THR A 34 16.40 5.67 -17.48
N ALA A 35 17.03 5.09 -16.45
CA ALA A 35 17.04 3.64 -16.25
C ALA A 35 16.15 3.20 -15.08
N ASP A 36 16.13 3.98 -14.00
CA ASP A 36 15.62 3.52 -12.70
C ASP A 36 14.23 4.11 -12.38
N SER A 37 13.59 4.82 -13.31
CA SER A 37 12.24 5.37 -13.16
C SER A 37 11.26 4.85 -14.21
N PHE A 38 9.95 4.92 -13.93
CA PHE A 38 8.92 4.51 -14.89
C PHE A 38 8.88 5.47 -16.08
N THR A 39 8.72 4.91 -17.28
CA THR A 39 8.69 5.66 -18.54
C THR A 39 7.28 6.16 -18.92
N PHE A 40 6.24 5.70 -18.22
CA PHE A 40 4.88 6.18 -18.38
C PHE A 40 4.52 7.22 -17.31
N ALA A 41 3.66 8.16 -17.70
CA ALA A 41 3.22 9.20 -16.79
C ALA A 41 2.27 8.64 -15.72
N ASN A 42 2.29 9.30 -14.56
CA ASN A 42 1.27 9.19 -13.55
C ASN A 42 -0.14 9.29 -14.17
N PHE A 43 -1.06 8.52 -13.63
CA PHE A 43 -2.33 8.25 -14.27
C PHE A 43 -3.46 8.20 -13.22
N PRO A 44 -4.66 8.67 -13.56
CA PRO A 44 -5.81 8.60 -12.67
C PRO A 44 -6.45 7.20 -12.74
N SER A 45 -7.17 6.80 -11.69
CA SER A 45 -7.68 5.42 -11.57
C SER A 45 -8.61 5.01 -12.69
N GLN A 46 -9.34 5.94 -13.32
CA GLN A 46 -10.27 5.65 -14.42
C GLN A 46 -9.57 5.17 -15.70
N THR A 47 -8.23 5.21 -15.76
CA THR A 47 -7.44 4.74 -16.91
C THR A 47 -6.98 3.29 -16.78
N ILE A 48 -7.26 2.63 -15.64
CA ILE A 48 -6.95 1.23 -15.38
C ILE A 48 -8.18 0.53 -14.79
N THR A 49 -8.22 -0.79 -14.88
CA THR A 49 -9.27 -1.63 -14.25
C THR A 49 -8.90 -2.08 -12.85
N GLU A 50 -7.60 -2.17 -12.55
CA GLU A 50 -7.12 -2.73 -11.28
C GLU A 50 -7.50 -1.84 -10.08
N GLU A 51 -7.88 -2.50 -9.00
CA GLU A 51 -8.21 -1.92 -7.71
C GLU A 51 -7.37 -2.55 -6.61
N PHE A 52 -7.11 -1.79 -5.55
CA PHE A 52 -6.46 -2.31 -4.36
C PHE A 52 -7.43 -3.29 -3.68
N ASN A 53 -7.07 -4.56 -3.64
CA ASN A 53 -8.01 -5.65 -3.34
C ASN A 53 -7.56 -6.52 -2.16
N THR A 54 -8.26 -7.64 -1.94
CA THR A 54 -7.94 -8.58 -0.85
C THR A 54 -6.54 -9.18 -0.97
N ASP A 55 -6.07 -9.47 -2.18
CA ASP A 55 -4.74 -10.04 -2.38
C ASP A 55 -3.67 -9.01 -2.03
N ASP A 56 -3.88 -7.73 -2.35
CA ASP A 56 -2.98 -6.65 -1.92
C ASP A 56 -2.95 -6.49 -0.40
N LEU A 57 -4.10 -6.63 0.28
CA LEU A 57 -4.16 -6.61 1.74
C LEU A 57 -3.35 -7.77 2.34
N VAL A 58 -3.49 -8.98 1.78
CA VAL A 58 -2.77 -10.17 2.22
C VAL A 58 -1.26 -10.01 1.99
N GLU A 59 -0.85 -9.46 0.85
CA GLU A 59 0.56 -9.26 0.56
C GLU A 59 1.19 -8.21 1.49
N MET A 60 0.46 -7.16 1.85
CA MET A 60 0.96 -6.10 2.75
C MET A 60 0.95 -6.51 4.22
N PHE A 61 -0.08 -7.20 4.69
CA PHE A 61 -0.36 -7.38 6.12
C PHE A 61 -0.50 -8.84 6.55
N GLY A 62 -0.35 -9.79 5.61
CA GLY A 62 -0.51 -11.22 5.84
C GLY A 62 -1.96 -11.70 5.80
N ASN A 63 -2.16 -13.00 5.96
CA ASN A 63 -3.47 -13.67 5.88
C ASN A 63 -4.10 -13.96 7.26
N GLY A 64 -3.66 -13.24 8.30
CA GLY A 64 -4.18 -13.41 9.66
C GLY A 64 -5.66 -13.03 9.78
N SER A 65 -6.27 -13.34 10.94
CA SER A 65 -7.71 -13.10 11.17
C SER A 65 -8.12 -11.63 11.16
N ASP A 66 -7.18 -10.69 11.30
CA ASP A 66 -7.44 -9.26 11.14
C ASP A 66 -7.67 -8.86 9.66
N VAL A 67 -7.08 -9.61 8.72
CA VAL A 67 -7.18 -9.37 7.26
C VAL A 67 -8.20 -10.30 6.63
N CYS A 68 -8.09 -11.60 6.88
CA CYS A 68 -8.95 -12.63 6.31
C CYS A 68 -9.95 -13.11 7.35
N ARG A 69 -11.25 -13.09 7.04
CA ARG A 69 -12.30 -13.59 7.95
C ARG A 69 -11.99 -15.00 8.42
N GLY A 70 -12.01 -15.18 9.74
CA GLY A 70 -11.66 -16.45 10.40
C GLY A 70 -10.24 -16.98 10.12
N GLY A 71 -9.35 -16.18 9.52
CA GLY A 71 -7.99 -16.59 9.13
C GLY A 71 -7.96 -17.70 8.07
N THR A 72 -8.94 -17.71 7.16
CA THR A 72 -9.12 -18.81 6.18
C THR A 72 -8.62 -18.47 4.78
N THR A 73 -8.43 -19.50 3.95
CA THR A 73 -8.05 -19.39 2.53
C THR A 73 -9.08 -20.17 1.68
N PRO A 74 -9.61 -19.62 0.56
CA PRO A 74 -9.33 -18.31 -0.02
C PRO A 74 -9.72 -17.16 0.91
N CYS A 75 -8.89 -16.10 0.92
CA CYS A 75 -9.10 -14.98 1.81
C CYS A 75 -10.34 -14.18 1.40
N VAL A 76 -11.24 -13.96 2.36
CA VAL A 76 -12.30 -12.95 2.26
C VAL A 76 -11.96 -11.87 3.26
N ALA A 77 -11.82 -10.62 2.81
CA ALA A 77 -11.44 -9.53 3.69
C ALA A 77 -12.42 -9.36 4.86
N THR A 78 -11.90 -9.08 6.06
CA THR A 78 -12.71 -8.57 7.16
C THR A 78 -13.34 -7.22 6.74
N PRO A 79 -14.52 -6.83 7.24
CA PRO A 79 -15.08 -5.51 6.96
C PRO A 79 -14.13 -4.35 7.29
N GLU A 80 -13.31 -4.46 8.34
CA GLU A 80 -12.32 -3.42 8.70
C GLU A 80 -11.20 -3.34 7.64
N ALA A 81 -10.64 -4.47 7.22
CA ALA A 81 -9.64 -4.51 6.15
C ALA A 81 -10.22 -4.04 4.80
N ALA A 82 -11.45 -4.43 4.48
CA ALA A 82 -12.16 -3.98 3.30
C ALA A 82 -12.40 -2.45 3.32
N ALA A 83 -12.69 -1.87 4.49
CA ALA A 83 -12.82 -0.42 4.63
C ALA A 83 -11.48 0.31 4.39
N PHE A 84 -10.35 -0.26 4.83
CA PHE A 84 -9.03 0.27 4.49
C PHE A 84 -8.79 0.24 2.98
N ALA A 85 -9.12 -0.87 2.31
CA ALA A 85 -9.02 -0.97 0.86
C ALA A 85 -9.91 0.06 0.13
N ARG A 86 -11.14 0.29 0.60
CA ARG A 86 -12.03 1.34 0.06
C ARG A 86 -11.42 2.74 0.19
N MET A 87 -10.84 3.04 1.35
CA MET A 87 -10.15 4.30 1.60
C MET A 87 -8.97 4.49 0.62
N VAL A 88 -8.14 3.46 0.45
CA VAL A 88 -7.01 3.49 -0.51
C VAL A 88 -7.52 3.70 -1.94
N ASN A 89 -8.55 2.95 -2.35
CA ASN A 89 -9.15 3.06 -3.69
C ASN A 89 -9.75 4.44 -3.96
N GLN A 90 -10.39 5.05 -2.96
CA GLN A 90 -10.80 6.45 -3.05
C GLN A 90 -9.60 7.37 -3.25
N ALA A 91 -8.61 7.27 -2.36
CA ALA A 91 -7.51 8.23 -2.32
C ALA A 91 -6.69 8.24 -3.61
N ARG A 92 -6.48 7.08 -4.22
CA ARG A 92 -5.75 6.95 -5.49
C ARG A 92 -6.52 7.45 -6.72
N THR A 93 -7.82 7.75 -6.60
CA THR A 93 -8.68 8.17 -7.72
C THR A 93 -8.04 9.24 -8.58
N SER A 94 -7.42 10.21 -7.92
CA SER A 94 -6.76 11.34 -8.59
C SER A 94 -5.46 10.89 -9.29
N GLY A 95 -4.68 9.99 -8.69
CA GLY A 95 -3.59 9.24 -9.33
C GLY A 95 -2.58 8.64 -8.35
N HIS A 96 -1.44 8.19 -8.89
CA HIS A 96 -0.54 7.22 -8.25
C HIS A 96 0.90 7.72 -8.04
N CYS A 97 1.14 9.04 -7.99
CA CYS A 97 2.49 9.61 -7.88
C CYS A 97 3.30 8.99 -6.73
N GLU A 98 2.69 8.86 -5.56
CA GLU A 98 3.28 8.23 -4.37
C GLU A 98 3.74 6.79 -4.66
N GLY A 99 2.84 5.96 -5.20
CA GLY A 99 3.16 4.56 -5.51
C GLY A 99 4.28 4.43 -6.54
N LEU A 100 4.30 5.30 -7.55
CA LEU A 100 5.33 5.31 -8.59
C LEU A 100 6.71 5.65 -8.04
N VAL A 101 6.81 6.70 -7.22
CA VAL A 101 8.09 7.14 -6.66
C VAL A 101 8.61 6.16 -5.61
N VAL A 102 7.73 5.64 -4.75
CA VAL A 102 8.08 4.65 -3.72
C VAL A 102 8.54 3.34 -4.35
N LEU A 103 7.81 2.82 -5.35
CA LEU A 103 8.19 1.59 -6.02
C LEU A 103 9.49 1.74 -6.82
N ALA A 104 9.68 2.85 -7.53
CA ALA A 104 10.93 3.11 -8.26
C ALA A 104 12.14 3.14 -7.31
N ALA A 105 12.01 3.82 -6.16
CA ALA A 105 13.06 3.90 -5.16
C ALA A 105 13.38 2.52 -4.55
N SER A 106 12.35 1.76 -4.15
CA SER A 106 12.52 0.40 -3.61
C SER A 106 13.22 -0.53 -4.61
N ARG A 107 12.79 -0.52 -5.88
CA ARG A 107 13.42 -1.32 -6.94
C ARG A 107 14.89 -0.97 -7.16
N PHE A 108 15.22 0.33 -7.14
CA PHE A 108 16.61 0.78 -7.28
C PHE A 108 17.48 0.28 -6.13
N ILE A 109 17.06 0.50 -4.88
CA ILE A 109 17.81 0.09 -3.68
C ILE A 109 18.00 -1.43 -3.64
N ARG A 110 16.94 -2.18 -3.97
CA ARG A 110 16.95 -3.64 -4.02
C ARG A 110 17.59 -4.22 -5.28
N LYS A 111 18.00 -3.37 -6.24
CA LYS A 111 18.64 -3.76 -7.51
C LYS A 111 17.80 -4.78 -8.30
N VAL A 112 16.49 -4.57 -8.34
CA VAL A 112 15.54 -5.49 -8.99
C VAL A 112 15.62 -5.35 -10.51
N GLU A 113 15.70 -6.48 -11.22
CA GLU A 113 15.66 -6.56 -12.68
C GLU A 113 14.31 -7.11 -13.19
N PRO A 114 13.86 -6.73 -14.41
CA PRO A 114 14.47 -5.72 -15.28
C PRO A 114 14.38 -4.33 -14.66
N LYS A 115 15.27 -3.41 -15.04
CA LYS A 115 15.21 -2.00 -14.60
C LYS A 115 13.80 -1.38 -14.72
N THR A 116 13.47 -0.46 -13.81
CA THR A 116 12.15 0.18 -13.73
C THR A 116 11.71 0.80 -15.06
N SER A 117 12.63 1.33 -15.86
CA SER A 117 12.30 1.93 -17.16
C SER A 117 11.80 0.93 -18.20
N ALA A 118 12.06 -0.36 -18.01
CA ALA A 118 11.59 -1.44 -18.87
C ALA A 118 10.18 -1.94 -18.51
N LEU A 119 9.60 -1.47 -17.39
CA LEU A 119 8.28 -1.91 -16.94
C LEU A 119 7.14 -1.15 -17.64
N GLY A 120 6.13 -1.91 -18.05
CA GLY A 120 4.85 -1.39 -18.53
C GLY A 120 3.81 -1.28 -17.42
N LYS A 121 2.56 -1.02 -17.82
CA LYS A 121 1.38 -1.05 -16.94
C LYS A 121 0.75 -2.45 -16.90
N ASP A 122 1.59 -3.45 -16.67
CA ASP A 122 1.13 -4.84 -16.50
C ASP A 122 0.43 -4.98 -15.15
N VAL A 123 -0.49 -5.95 -15.03
CA VAL A 123 -1.34 -6.14 -13.83
C VAL A 123 -0.50 -6.20 -12.55
N ASP A 124 0.56 -7.01 -12.52
CA ASP A 124 1.44 -7.15 -11.35
C ASP A 124 2.15 -5.83 -11.00
N VAL A 125 2.56 -5.06 -12.01
CA VAL A 125 3.19 -3.75 -11.82
C VAL A 125 2.17 -2.75 -11.26
N LEU A 126 0.94 -2.79 -11.75
CA LEU A 126 -0.14 -1.93 -11.24
C LEU A 126 -0.42 -2.24 -9.78
N HIS A 127 -0.61 -3.51 -9.40
CA HIS A 127 -0.82 -3.91 -8.00
C HIS A 127 0.36 -3.51 -7.10
N ALA A 128 1.61 -3.69 -7.56
CA ALA A 128 2.78 -3.20 -6.82
C ALA A 128 2.76 -1.68 -6.61
N ILE A 129 2.31 -0.90 -7.61
CA ILE A 129 2.11 0.56 -7.48
C ILE A 129 1.00 0.87 -6.47
N LEU A 130 -0.10 0.10 -6.47
CA LEU A 130 -1.22 0.29 -5.54
C LEU A 130 -0.79 0.03 -4.08
N ARG A 131 -0.03 -1.06 -3.83
CA ARG A 131 0.55 -1.35 -2.52
C ARG A 131 1.52 -0.27 -2.08
N ALA A 132 2.43 0.15 -2.94
CA ALA A 132 3.36 1.25 -2.66
C ALA A 132 2.61 2.55 -2.32
N PHE A 133 1.53 2.87 -3.04
CA PHE A 133 0.66 4.02 -2.74
C PHE A 133 -0.03 3.89 -1.38
N ALA A 134 -0.53 2.71 -1.04
CA ALA A 134 -1.24 2.44 0.21
C ALA A 134 -0.37 2.66 1.46
N THR A 135 0.96 2.47 1.35
CA THR A 135 1.89 2.67 2.49
C THR A 135 1.87 4.09 3.07
N GLN A 136 1.37 5.09 2.33
CA GLN A 136 1.23 6.44 2.88
C GLN A 136 0.22 6.52 4.03
N PHE A 137 -0.75 5.60 4.11
CA PHE A 137 -1.76 5.61 5.18
C PHE A 137 -1.34 4.85 6.44
N ILE A 138 -0.14 4.27 6.44
CA ILE A 138 0.44 3.64 7.62
C ILE A 138 0.67 4.71 8.71
N PRO A 139 0.32 4.46 9.99
CA PRO A 139 0.46 5.46 11.05
C PRO A 139 1.90 5.97 11.21
N GLU A 140 2.89 5.07 11.19
CA GLU A 140 4.30 5.44 11.31
C GLU A 140 4.77 6.31 10.14
N THR A 141 4.21 6.08 8.95
CA THR A 141 4.48 6.90 7.77
C THR A 141 3.96 8.33 7.95
N GLN A 142 2.75 8.49 8.51
CA GLN A 142 2.18 9.81 8.82
C GLN A 142 2.96 10.52 9.94
N ASP A 143 3.34 9.80 10.99
CA ASP A 143 4.17 10.32 12.09
C ASP A 143 5.53 10.84 11.58
N GLU A 144 6.18 10.11 10.67
CA GLU A 144 7.43 10.54 10.06
C GLU A 144 7.24 11.78 9.18
N ALA A 145 6.20 11.81 8.35
CA ALA A 145 5.86 12.98 7.54
C ALA A 145 5.64 14.22 8.41
N ASP A 146 4.94 14.07 9.53
CA ASP A 146 4.68 15.15 10.50
C ASP A 146 5.93 15.59 11.25
N SER A 147 6.84 14.66 11.54
CA SER A 147 8.15 14.96 12.11
C SER A 147 9.01 15.76 11.14
N PHE A 148 9.06 15.38 9.85
CA PHE A 148 9.85 16.08 8.84
C PHE A 148 9.28 17.45 8.47
N ALA A 149 7.95 17.61 8.40
CA ALA A 149 7.35 18.92 8.13
C ALA A 149 7.65 19.97 9.22
N LYS A 150 7.95 19.51 10.45
CA LYS A 150 8.38 20.37 11.56
C LYS A 150 9.88 20.75 11.48
N LYS A 151 10.65 20.21 10.54
CA LYS A 151 12.06 20.55 10.32
C LYS A 151 12.20 21.80 9.44
N SER A 152 13.36 22.46 9.55
CA SER A 152 13.76 23.52 8.62
C SER A 152 14.16 22.93 7.26
N LEU A 153 14.16 23.77 6.20
CA LEU A 153 14.62 23.32 4.88
C LEU A 153 16.10 22.90 4.89
N LYS A 154 16.93 23.50 5.74
CA LYS A 154 18.33 23.08 5.95
C LYS A 154 18.42 21.65 6.47
N GLU A 155 17.59 21.29 7.45
CA GLU A 155 17.55 19.94 8.00
C GLU A 155 17.01 18.91 7.00
N ILE A 156 16.02 19.28 6.17
CA ILE A 156 15.51 18.43 5.08
C ILE A 156 16.62 18.17 4.04
N VAL A 157 17.31 19.23 3.59
CA VAL A 157 18.43 19.09 2.64
C VAL A 157 19.58 18.29 3.25
N ALA A 158 19.89 18.46 4.54
CA ALA A 158 20.90 17.66 5.24
C ALA A 158 20.55 16.16 5.27
N ALA A 159 19.28 15.82 5.53
CA ALA A 159 18.83 14.43 5.54
C ALA A 159 18.97 13.79 4.15
N LEU A 160 18.63 14.51 3.08
CA LEU A 160 18.84 14.05 1.70
C LEU A 160 20.32 13.89 1.38
N ALA A 161 21.18 14.81 1.82
CA ALA A 161 22.63 14.71 1.60
C ALA A 161 23.21 13.44 2.22
N ILE A 162 22.81 13.12 3.46
CA ILE A 162 23.21 11.89 4.17
C ILE A 162 22.72 10.65 3.42
N SER A 163 21.46 10.64 2.99
CA SER A 163 20.88 9.54 2.19
C SER A 163 21.65 9.32 0.90
N PHE A 164 21.96 10.38 0.16
CA PHE A 164 22.63 10.24 -1.13
C PHE A 164 24.09 9.80 -0.98
N ALA A 165 24.76 10.21 0.10
CA ALA A 165 26.11 9.76 0.42
C ALA A 165 26.19 8.24 0.69
N SER A 166 25.11 7.58 1.11
CA SER A 166 25.05 6.12 1.26
C SER A 166 24.79 5.37 -0.05
N GLY A 167 24.51 6.09 -1.14
CA GLY A 167 24.17 5.51 -2.44
C GLY A 167 22.72 5.03 -2.54
N ALA A 168 21.82 5.52 -1.67
CA ALA A 168 20.41 5.13 -1.66
C ALA A 168 19.48 6.36 -1.63
N PRO A 169 18.48 6.48 -2.52
CA PRO A 169 17.42 7.47 -2.42
C PRO A 169 16.35 6.96 -1.45
N GLU A 170 16.64 7.02 -0.15
CA GLU A 170 15.84 6.36 0.90
C GLU A 170 14.51 7.05 1.18
N TYR A 171 14.27 8.24 0.63
CA TYR A 171 13.10 9.06 0.94
C TYR A 171 12.23 9.30 -0.30
N SER A 172 10.92 9.24 -0.10
CA SER A 172 9.96 10.01 -0.91
C SER A 172 9.89 11.45 -0.39
N LEU A 173 9.81 12.43 -1.28
CA LEU A 173 9.69 13.85 -0.98
C LEU A 173 8.26 14.32 -1.27
N GLY A 174 7.54 14.81 -0.25
CA GLY A 174 6.26 15.47 -0.42
C GLY A 174 6.43 16.98 -0.58
N VAL A 175 5.76 17.59 -1.56
CA VAL A 175 5.64 19.06 -1.68
C VAL A 175 4.18 19.46 -1.74
N TYR A 176 3.82 20.52 -1.01
CA TYR A 176 2.43 20.87 -0.76
C TYR A 176 2.13 22.34 -1.06
N THR A 177 0.91 22.59 -1.50
CA THR A 177 0.23 23.90 -1.50
C THR A 177 -0.98 23.79 -0.58
N ALA A 178 -1.81 24.83 -0.51
CA ALA A 178 -3.04 24.77 0.28
C ALA A 178 -4.01 23.67 -0.21
N THR A 179 -4.00 23.34 -1.51
CA THR A 179 -5.00 22.46 -2.13
C THR A 179 -4.42 21.33 -2.98
N GLY A 180 -3.10 21.16 -2.99
CA GLY A 180 -2.42 20.13 -3.78
C GLY A 180 -1.18 19.62 -3.07
N GLY A 181 -1.01 18.30 -3.06
CA GLY A 181 0.20 17.62 -2.59
C GLY A 181 0.78 16.80 -3.74
N HIS A 182 2.10 16.67 -3.82
CA HIS A 182 2.76 15.85 -4.85
C HIS A 182 3.91 15.04 -4.26
N ALA A 183 4.06 13.81 -4.75
CA ALA A 183 5.16 12.93 -4.37
C ALA A 183 6.27 12.96 -5.44
N LEU A 184 7.51 13.11 -4.98
CA LEU A 184 8.72 13.16 -5.80
C LEU A 184 9.75 12.16 -5.29
N LEU A 185 10.58 11.61 -6.18
CA LEU A 185 11.73 10.81 -5.80
C LEU A 185 13.01 11.65 -5.93
N PRO A 186 13.54 12.22 -4.84
CA PRO A 186 14.78 12.97 -4.88
C PRO A 186 15.97 12.01 -5.05
N TYR A 187 16.93 12.37 -5.92
CA TYR A 187 18.07 11.49 -6.24
C TYR A 187 19.44 12.15 -6.22
N ALA A 188 19.51 13.49 -6.27
CA ALA A 188 20.75 14.24 -6.15
C ALA A 188 20.52 15.64 -5.58
N LEU A 189 21.58 16.22 -5.02
CA LEU A 189 21.68 17.61 -4.59
C LEU A 189 22.75 18.33 -5.40
N GLU A 190 22.43 19.53 -5.84
CA GLU A 190 23.38 20.49 -6.40
C GLU A 190 23.29 21.78 -5.57
N PHE A 191 24.41 22.49 -5.46
CA PHE A 191 24.49 23.75 -4.73
C PHE A 191 25.11 24.82 -5.64
N PRO A 192 24.30 25.57 -6.41
CA PRO A 192 24.80 26.65 -7.26
C PRO A 192 25.56 27.72 -6.46
N ASP A 193 25.14 27.94 -5.21
CA ASP A 193 25.79 28.79 -4.22
C ASP A 193 25.48 28.30 -2.80
N LYS A 194 26.00 29.00 -1.78
CA LYS A 194 25.86 28.61 -0.37
C LYS A 194 24.44 28.73 0.19
N ASP A 195 23.58 29.52 -0.45
CA ASP A 195 22.22 29.83 0.03
C ASP A 195 21.15 29.12 -0.83
N THR A 196 21.54 28.44 -1.92
CA THR A 196 20.64 27.75 -2.84
C THR A 196 20.97 26.27 -2.94
N ALA A 197 20.00 25.41 -2.62
CA ALA A 197 20.07 23.98 -2.92
C ALA A 197 19.09 23.61 -4.03
N ILE A 198 19.52 22.77 -4.96
CA ILE A 198 18.69 22.18 -6.01
C ILE A 198 18.56 20.69 -5.72
N ILE A 199 17.34 20.26 -5.41
CA ILE A 199 17.02 18.85 -5.23
C ILE A 199 16.58 18.31 -6.57
N LYS A 200 17.40 17.48 -7.22
CA LYS A 200 17.04 16.79 -8.45
C LYS A 200 16.06 15.67 -8.13
N VAL A 201 14.98 15.58 -8.90
CA VAL A 201 13.87 14.65 -8.62
C VAL A 201 13.44 13.88 -9.88
N TYR A 202 13.07 12.61 -9.70
CA TYR A 202 12.16 11.95 -10.61
C TYR A 202 10.73 12.38 -10.25
N ASP A 203 10.05 12.97 -11.24
CA ASP A 203 8.67 13.41 -11.17
C ASP A 203 7.83 12.53 -12.10
N SER A 204 6.97 11.69 -11.53
CA SER A 204 6.16 10.74 -12.30
C SER A 204 5.17 11.42 -13.26
N ASN A 205 4.87 12.71 -13.09
CA ASN A 205 4.02 13.45 -14.04
C ASN A 205 4.79 13.80 -15.34
N TRP A 206 6.13 13.81 -15.29
CA TRP A 206 7.01 14.14 -16.41
C TRP A 206 8.14 13.10 -16.57
N PRO A 207 7.82 11.85 -16.96
CA PRO A 207 8.81 10.79 -17.11
C PRO A 207 9.99 11.20 -17.98
N GLY A 208 11.21 10.93 -17.51
CA GLY A 208 12.45 11.21 -18.24
C GLY A 208 12.83 12.70 -18.34
N ALA A 209 11.99 13.63 -17.87
CA ALA A 209 12.31 15.06 -17.90
C ALA A 209 13.31 15.43 -16.79
N ASP A 210 14.09 16.49 -17.02
CA ASP A 210 14.92 17.08 -15.97
C ASP A 210 14.07 17.95 -15.05
N ARG A 211 13.93 17.52 -13.79
CA ARG A 211 12.98 18.08 -12.81
C ARG A 211 13.69 18.31 -11.49
N TYR A 212 13.31 19.38 -10.80
CA TYR A 212 13.97 19.78 -9.57
C TYR A 212 13.10 20.65 -8.66
N VAL A 213 13.40 20.61 -7.37
CA VAL A 213 12.92 21.56 -6.36
C VAL A 213 14.07 22.51 -6.03
N THR A 214 13.81 23.82 -6.14
CA THR A 214 14.78 24.85 -5.73
C THR A 214 14.49 25.27 -4.30
N VAL A 215 15.51 25.28 -3.44
CA VAL A 215 15.42 25.65 -2.03
C VAL A 215 16.32 26.85 -1.76
N ASP A 216 15.72 27.95 -1.31
CA ASP A 216 16.41 29.11 -0.75
C ASP A 216 16.63 28.86 0.75
N LEU A 217 17.85 28.45 1.10
CA LEU A 217 18.26 28.11 2.47
C LEU A 217 18.35 29.34 3.38
N ALA A 218 18.52 30.53 2.81
CA ALA A 218 18.58 31.78 3.56
C ALA A 218 17.18 32.27 3.94
N LYS A 219 16.22 32.21 3.00
CA LYS A 219 14.82 32.58 3.24
C LYS A 219 13.98 31.48 3.86
N GLY A 220 14.41 30.21 3.73
CA GLY A 220 13.62 29.06 4.18
C GLY A 220 12.39 28.83 3.30
N GLU A 221 12.53 29.07 1.99
CA GLU A 221 11.48 28.91 0.98
C GLU A 221 11.89 27.88 -0.08
N TRP A 222 10.93 27.20 -0.68
CA TRP A 222 11.16 26.32 -1.81
C TRP A 222 10.23 26.67 -2.99
N SER A 223 10.61 26.23 -4.19
CA SER A 223 9.76 26.32 -5.37
C SER A 223 9.86 25.09 -6.27
N PHE A 224 8.74 24.70 -6.87
CA PHE A 224 8.64 23.52 -7.73
C PHE A 224 7.70 23.76 -8.92
N SER A 225 8.10 23.34 -10.12
CA SER A 225 7.31 23.55 -11.33
C SER A 225 6.30 22.42 -11.58
N PHE A 226 5.21 22.33 -10.83
CA PHE A 226 4.27 21.20 -10.97
C PHE A 226 3.73 21.00 -12.40
N SER A 227 3.13 22.04 -13.00
CA SER A 227 2.42 21.96 -14.29
C SER A 227 3.22 22.42 -15.51
N GLY A 228 4.37 23.07 -15.31
CA GLY A 228 5.14 23.65 -16.41
C GLY A 228 6.09 22.62 -17.04
N LYS A 229 5.96 22.40 -18.36
CA LYS A 229 6.88 21.54 -19.13
C LYS A 229 8.33 22.02 -19.02
N ASP A 230 8.54 23.33 -19.05
CA ASP A 230 9.81 23.97 -18.76
C ASP A 230 9.82 24.43 -17.29
N PRO A 231 10.60 23.77 -16.41
CA PRO A 231 10.68 24.16 -15.01
C PRO A 231 11.17 25.59 -14.79
N ALA A 232 12.04 26.11 -15.66
CA ALA A 232 12.67 27.41 -15.48
C ALA A 232 11.72 28.57 -15.76
N ASN A 233 10.69 28.36 -16.59
CA ASN A 233 9.80 29.41 -17.08
C ASN A 233 8.32 29.16 -16.75
N ASN A 234 8.02 28.42 -15.68
CA ASN A 234 6.64 28.12 -15.30
C ASN A 234 5.97 29.32 -14.59
N PRO A 235 4.90 29.92 -15.17
CA PRO A 235 4.19 31.03 -14.55
C PRO A 235 3.36 30.62 -13.32
N LYS A 236 3.09 29.32 -13.15
CA LYS A 236 2.34 28.73 -12.03
C LYS A 236 3.25 27.85 -11.17
N ILE A 237 4.42 28.38 -10.82
CA ILE A 237 5.37 27.68 -9.95
C ILE A 237 4.79 27.56 -8.54
N TRP A 238 4.83 26.36 -7.98
CA TRP A 238 4.47 26.16 -6.58
C TRP A 238 5.56 26.73 -5.69
N ARG A 239 5.15 27.26 -4.55
CA ARG A 239 6.02 27.80 -3.52
C ARG A 239 5.52 27.36 -2.17
N GLY A 240 6.46 27.15 -1.25
CA GLY A 240 6.14 26.83 0.13
C GLY A 240 7.33 27.07 1.03
N LYS A 241 7.15 26.74 2.30
CA LYS A 241 8.13 26.92 3.37
C LYS A 241 8.13 25.69 4.28
N LYS A 242 8.73 25.82 5.46
CA LYS A 242 8.58 24.86 6.56
C LYS A 242 7.09 24.54 6.81
N GLY A 243 6.75 23.25 6.84
CA GLY A 243 5.38 22.76 6.97
C GLY A 243 4.75 22.32 5.64
N ASP A 244 5.22 22.85 4.51
CA ASP A 244 4.69 22.57 3.17
C ASP A 244 5.55 21.57 2.38
N ILE A 245 6.45 20.86 3.06
CA ILE A 245 7.40 19.90 2.50
C ILE A 245 7.78 18.90 3.58
N ASP A 246 7.90 17.63 3.21
CA ASP A 246 8.29 16.56 4.13
C ASP A 246 9.07 15.44 3.43
N LEU A 247 9.64 14.56 4.23
CA LEU A 247 10.26 13.33 3.76
C LEU A 247 9.60 12.15 4.48
N ILE A 248 9.50 11.03 3.76
CA ILE A 248 9.10 9.74 4.33
C ILE A 248 10.07 8.70 3.82
N SER A 249 10.70 7.96 4.72
CA SER A 249 11.69 6.95 4.40
C SER A 249 11.04 5.64 3.96
N LEU A 250 11.71 4.91 3.06
CA LEU A 250 11.30 3.56 2.67
C LEU A 250 11.35 2.60 3.85
N LYS A 251 12.33 2.78 4.75
CA LYS A 251 12.45 1.97 5.97
C LYS A 251 11.22 2.08 6.87
N THR A 252 10.65 3.28 7.04
CA THR A 252 9.42 3.45 7.83
C THR A 252 8.26 2.69 7.21
N ARG A 253 8.13 2.72 5.88
CA ARG A 253 7.08 1.99 5.15
C ARG A 253 7.24 0.48 5.29
N GLU A 254 8.46 -0.02 5.17
CA GLU A 254 8.79 -1.45 5.27
C GLU A 254 8.57 -2.02 6.68
N ASN A 255 8.76 -1.20 7.72
CA ASN A 255 8.52 -1.59 9.11
C ASN A 255 7.17 -1.11 9.64
N GLY A 256 6.31 -0.60 8.76
CA GLY A 256 5.02 -0.03 9.09
C GLY A 256 4.08 -1.08 9.69
N SER A 257 3.28 -0.66 10.66
CA SER A 257 2.33 -1.57 11.29
C SER A 257 1.03 -1.67 10.49
N CYS A 258 0.27 -2.75 10.71
CA CYS A 258 -1.05 -2.90 10.10
C CYS A 258 -2.04 -1.91 10.75
N PRO A 259 -2.61 -0.94 10.00
CA PRO A 259 -3.37 0.17 10.59
C PRO A 259 -4.70 -0.25 11.23
N PHE A 260 -5.20 -1.43 10.90
CA PHE A 260 -6.48 -1.95 11.39
C PHE A 260 -6.34 -3.24 12.21
N CYS A 261 -5.15 -3.85 12.28
CA CYS A 261 -4.97 -5.13 12.97
C CYS A 261 -4.98 -4.96 14.50
N SER A 262 -5.66 -5.86 15.20
CA SER A 262 -5.91 -5.76 16.65
C SER A 262 -4.64 -5.86 17.51
N ILE A 263 -3.61 -6.56 17.02
CA ILE A 263 -2.35 -6.79 17.75
C ILE A 263 -1.37 -5.62 17.69
N ASP A 264 -1.58 -4.71 16.73
CA ASP A 264 -0.67 -3.61 16.40
C ASP A 264 -1.26 -2.23 16.72
N LYS A 265 -2.40 -2.15 17.43
CA LYS A 265 -3.07 -0.87 17.76
C LYS A 265 -2.31 -0.07 18.82
N VAL A 266 -1.08 0.33 18.52
CA VAL A 266 -0.38 1.50 19.08
C VAL A 266 -0.76 2.73 18.24
N VAL A 267 -2.02 2.83 17.82
CA VAL A 267 -2.54 3.97 17.07
C VAL A 267 -2.64 5.15 18.04
N LYS A 268 -1.66 6.07 17.98
CA LYS A 268 -1.59 7.27 18.84
C LYS A 268 -2.42 8.44 18.31
N SER A 269 -2.98 8.29 17.11
CA SER A 269 -3.75 9.31 16.43
C SER A 269 -4.83 8.68 15.56
N THR A 270 -5.99 9.32 15.47
CA THR A 270 -6.95 9.03 14.40
C THR A 270 -6.47 9.69 13.12
N THR A 271 -6.36 8.93 12.04
CA THR A 271 -6.04 9.46 10.72
C THR A 271 -7.32 9.57 9.89
N PHE A 272 -7.67 10.79 9.50
CA PHE A 272 -8.79 11.08 8.62
C PHE A 272 -8.33 11.20 7.17
N LEU A 273 -9.15 10.70 6.25
CA LEU A 273 -9.11 11.05 4.83
C LEU A 273 -10.42 11.73 4.46
N ILE A 274 -10.38 13.03 4.14
CA ILE A 274 -11.56 13.79 3.70
C ILE A 274 -11.42 14.07 2.21
N ARG A 275 -12.32 13.51 1.40
CA ARG A 275 -12.49 13.88 -0.01
C ARG A 275 -13.72 14.76 -0.16
N SER A 276 -13.56 15.93 -0.76
CA SER A 276 -14.68 16.83 -1.03
C SER A 276 -14.46 17.64 -2.30
N VAL A 277 -15.56 18.02 -2.96
CA VAL A 277 -15.57 19.00 -4.07
C VAL A 277 -15.35 20.44 -3.59
N ASP A 278 -15.32 20.67 -2.27
CA ASP A 278 -15.12 21.96 -1.63
C ASP A 278 -14.04 21.87 -0.53
N THR A 279 -13.40 23.01 -0.25
CA THR A 279 -12.40 23.17 0.81
C THR A 279 -12.97 23.78 2.09
N GLU A 280 -14.27 24.08 2.14
CA GLU A 280 -14.97 24.62 3.33
C GLU A 280 -15.21 23.59 4.46
N TRP A 281 -14.39 22.54 4.56
CA TRP A 281 -14.45 21.63 5.69
C TRP A 281 -13.68 22.19 6.90
N SER A 282 -14.10 21.78 8.10
CA SER A 282 -13.34 22.05 9.32
C SER A 282 -13.45 20.91 10.33
N ILE A 283 -12.44 20.77 11.16
CA ILE A 283 -12.37 19.79 12.25
C ILE A 283 -12.20 20.54 13.56
N GLU A 284 -13.17 20.44 14.45
CA GLU A 284 -13.07 20.97 15.81
C GLU A 284 -12.40 19.91 16.69
N THR A 285 -11.27 20.30 17.28
CA THR A 285 -10.47 19.53 18.24
C THR A 285 -10.36 20.29 19.55
N ASP A 286 -9.87 19.65 20.61
CA ASP A 286 -9.63 20.30 21.91
C ASP A 286 -8.57 21.42 21.80
N ASP A 287 -7.65 21.32 20.84
CA ASP A 287 -6.59 22.31 20.57
C ASP A 287 -7.05 23.49 19.69
N GLY A 288 -8.25 23.39 19.10
CA GLY A 288 -8.81 24.39 18.19
C GLY A 288 -9.37 23.81 16.90
N VAL A 289 -9.61 24.68 15.91
CA VAL A 289 -10.26 24.33 14.64
C VAL A 289 -9.23 24.22 13.51
N VAL A 290 -9.15 23.03 12.91
CA VAL A 290 -8.31 22.74 11.73
C VAL A 290 -9.14 22.86 10.46
N SER A 291 -8.55 23.43 9.41
CA SER A 291 -9.16 23.57 8.08
C SER A 291 -8.06 23.67 7.01
N PRO A 292 -8.37 23.64 5.71
CA PRO A 292 -7.37 23.85 4.67
C PRO A 292 -6.59 25.16 4.79
N ALA A 293 -7.22 26.22 5.30
CA ALA A 293 -6.57 27.51 5.53
C ALA A 293 -5.68 27.53 6.79
N ALA A 294 -5.91 26.61 7.73
CA ALA A 294 -5.19 26.47 9.00
C ALA A 294 -4.80 25.00 9.22
N GLY A 295 -3.92 24.49 8.36
CA GLY A 295 -3.56 23.07 8.32
C GLY A 295 -2.72 22.56 9.49
N ILE A 296 -2.30 23.41 10.43
CA ILE A 296 -1.57 22.98 11.64
C ILE A 296 -2.14 23.72 12.85
N VAL A 297 -2.75 22.98 13.77
CA VAL A 297 -3.30 23.49 15.04
C VAL A 297 -2.97 22.52 16.15
N GLY A 298 -2.22 22.97 17.15
CA GLY A 298 -1.71 22.10 18.20
C GLY A 298 -0.86 20.97 17.63
N ALA A 299 -1.21 19.72 17.98
CA ALA A 299 -0.59 18.52 17.41
C ALA A 299 -1.34 17.97 16.19
N THR A 300 -2.48 18.56 15.81
CA THR A 300 -3.24 18.15 14.63
C THR A 300 -2.65 18.78 13.37
N ILE A 301 -2.41 17.95 12.36
CA ILE A 301 -1.87 18.38 11.07
C ILE A 301 -2.76 17.86 9.95
N ALA A 302 -3.15 18.76 9.06
CA ALA A 302 -3.89 18.51 7.84
C ALA A 302 -3.04 18.89 6.62
N ARG A 303 -2.96 17.98 5.65
CA ARG A 303 -2.28 18.22 4.37
C ARG A 303 -3.13 17.70 3.22
N PRO A 304 -3.08 18.35 2.04
CA PRO A 304 -3.58 17.73 0.83
C PRO A 304 -2.88 16.39 0.60
N LEU A 305 -3.63 15.39 0.14
CA LEU A 305 -3.08 14.11 -0.27
C LEU A 305 -2.09 14.30 -1.42
N ARG A 306 -1.01 13.53 -1.41
CA ARG A 306 -0.08 13.45 -2.54
C ARG A 306 -0.78 12.86 -3.76
N SER A 307 -1.13 13.70 -4.73
CA SER A 307 -1.93 13.36 -5.90
C SER A 307 -1.48 14.16 -7.13
N PRO A 308 -1.81 13.76 -8.37
CA PRO A 308 -1.48 14.54 -9.58
C PRO A 308 -2.32 15.81 -9.76
N GLY A 309 -3.09 16.24 -8.76
CA GLY A 309 -3.89 17.44 -8.86
C GLY A 309 -3.02 18.69 -9.01
N VAL A 310 -3.22 19.41 -10.13
CA VAL A 310 -2.97 20.86 -10.17
C VAL A 310 -3.73 21.51 -9.00
N GLU A 311 -3.19 22.64 -8.50
CA GLU A 311 -3.90 23.55 -7.59
C GLU A 311 -5.40 23.62 -7.96
N GLN A 312 -6.27 23.42 -6.96
CA GLN A 312 -7.69 23.08 -7.14
C GLN A 312 -8.35 23.87 -8.28
N GLN A 313 -8.88 23.15 -9.27
CA GLN A 313 -9.85 23.72 -10.20
C GLN A 313 -11.24 23.64 -9.58
N SER A 314 -12.01 24.72 -9.64
CA SER A 314 -13.38 24.77 -9.09
C SER A 314 -14.19 23.54 -9.51
N GLY A 315 -14.74 22.81 -8.54
CA GLY A 315 -15.54 21.59 -8.75
C GLY A 315 -14.74 20.29 -8.89
N SER A 316 -13.40 20.33 -8.82
CA SER A 316 -12.58 19.11 -8.71
C SER A 316 -12.43 18.70 -7.25
N PRO A 317 -12.64 17.41 -6.92
CA PRO A 317 -12.41 16.90 -5.58
C PRO A 317 -10.97 17.07 -5.13
N VAL A 318 -10.81 17.44 -3.86
CA VAL A 318 -9.52 17.46 -3.16
C VAL A 318 -9.60 16.49 -1.99
N ASP A 319 -8.53 15.75 -1.78
CA ASP A 319 -8.36 14.85 -0.65
C ASP A 319 -7.41 15.49 0.36
N TYR A 320 -7.76 15.43 1.64
CA TYR A 320 -6.88 15.82 2.74
C TYR A 320 -6.67 14.64 3.67
N VAL A 321 -5.42 14.46 4.11
CA VAL A 321 -5.06 13.56 5.20
C VAL A 321 -4.90 14.41 6.46
N ILE A 322 -5.56 14.03 7.55
CA ILE A 322 -5.50 14.74 8.82
C ILE A 322 -5.15 13.76 9.94
N THR A 323 -4.08 14.05 10.67
CA THR A 323 -3.68 13.27 11.85
C THR A 323 -4.15 14.00 13.10
N VAL A 324 -5.11 13.42 13.83
CA VAL A 324 -5.66 13.96 15.08
C VAL A 324 -5.19 13.10 16.27
N PRO A 325 -4.51 13.66 17.28
CA PRO A 325 -4.08 12.88 18.45
C PRO A 325 -5.26 12.26 19.20
N VAL A 326 -5.12 11.01 19.68
CA VAL A 326 -6.17 10.28 20.42
C VAL A 326 -6.57 10.92 21.75
N THR A 327 -5.80 11.90 22.23
CA THR A 327 -6.22 12.73 23.37
C THR A 327 -7.53 13.45 23.10
N ASN A 328 -7.85 13.72 21.83
CA ASN A 328 -9.14 14.22 21.38
C ASN A 328 -10.16 13.07 21.31
N LYS A 329 -10.92 12.88 22.38
CA LYS A 329 -11.91 11.79 22.47
C LYS A 329 -13.15 11.98 21.59
N LYS A 330 -13.38 13.22 21.16
CA LYS A 330 -14.49 13.61 20.30
C LYS A 330 -13.96 14.55 19.24
N VAL A 331 -14.24 14.23 17.99
CA VAL A 331 -13.81 15.04 16.85
C VAL A 331 -15.05 15.39 16.05
N LYS A 332 -15.36 16.69 15.97
CA LYS A 332 -16.49 17.17 15.18
C LYS A 332 -15.98 17.64 13.83
N VAL A 333 -16.42 16.98 12.76
CA VAL A 333 -16.09 17.35 11.39
C VAL A 333 -17.30 18.05 10.78
N LYS A 334 -17.11 19.31 10.36
CA LYS A 334 -18.06 20.01 9.51
C LYS A 334 -17.70 19.69 8.07
N ALA A 335 -18.50 18.86 7.44
CA ALA A 335 -18.25 18.40 6.09
C ALA A 335 -19.07 19.22 5.09
N PRO A 336 -18.44 19.79 4.05
CA PRO A 336 -19.13 20.58 3.04
C PRO A 336 -19.94 19.69 2.11
N LYS A 337 -20.66 20.34 1.18
CA LYS A 337 -21.56 19.65 0.26
C LYS A 337 -20.85 18.59 -0.55
N GLU A 338 -21.38 17.38 -0.52
CA GLU A 338 -20.80 16.20 -1.20
C GLU A 338 -19.39 15.88 -0.68
N SER A 339 -19.32 14.96 0.29
CA SER A 339 -18.07 14.60 0.95
C SER A 339 -18.04 13.10 1.26
N LYS A 340 -16.83 12.53 1.23
CA LYS A 340 -16.58 11.15 1.67
C LYS A 340 -15.42 11.16 2.64
N ILE A 341 -15.68 10.69 3.85
CA ILE A 341 -14.76 10.78 4.99
C ILE A 341 -14.45 9.36 5.45
N PHE A 342 -13.16 9.04 5.55
CA PHE A 342 -12.70 7.90 6.30
C PHE A 342 -12.00 8.37 7.57
N ALA A 343 -12.16 7.62 8.66
CA ALA A 343 -11.38 7.77 9.87
C ALA A 343 -10.83 6.40 10.29
N MET A 344 -9.51 6.27 10.30
CA MET A 344 -8.79 5.16 10.89
C MET A 344 -8.62 5.48 12.38
N THR A 345 -9.46 4.91 13.24
CA THR A 345 -9.41 5.15 14.68
C THR A 345 -8.68 4.01 15.39
N PRO A 346 -8.34 4.15 16.68
CA PRO A 346 -7.76 3.07 17.46
C PRO A 346 -8.65 1.83 17.64
N THR A 347 -9.95 1.89 17.31
CA THR A 347 -10.85 0.74 17.52
C THR A 347 -11.56 0.28 16.27
N ALA A 348 -11.69 1.13 15.25
CA ALA A 348 -12.48 0.82 14.07
C ALA A 348 -12.06 1.64 12.84
N MET A 349 -12.49 1.16 11.67
CA MET A 349 -12.60 1.98 10.46
C MET A 349 -13.98 2.61 10.40
N VAL A 350 -14.03 3.94 10.29
CA VAL A 350 -15.27 4.69 10.10
C VAL A 350 -15.31 5.27 8.71
N GLU A 351 -16.46 5.16 8.05
CA GLU A 351 -16.72 5.67 6.72
C GLU A 351 -18.02 6.46 6.72
N VAL A 352 -17.99 7.72 6.26
CA VAL A 352 -19.16 8.58 6.15
C VAL A 352 -19.30 9.13 4.74
N SER A 353 -20.49 8.95 4.18
CA SER A 353 -20.90 9.40 2.86
C SER A 353 -21.96 10.49 2.98
N LEU A 354 -21.65 11.68 2.48
CA LEU A 354 -22.60 12.76 2.28
C LEU A 354 -22.90 12.89 0.78
N PRO A 355 -24.16 12.74 0.35
CA PRO A 355 -24.52 12.78 -1.06
C PRO A 355 -24.43 14.21 -1.64
N GLN A 356 -24.61 14.30 -2.96
CA GLN A 356 -24.54 15.58 -3.67
C GLN A 356 -25.48 16.62 -3.07
N GLY A 357 -24.96 17.85 -2.90
CA GLY A 357 -25.74 18.99 -2.39
C GLY A 357 -25.93 19.02 -0.88
N THR A 358 -25.44 18.00 -0.17
CA THR A 358 -25.67 17.80 1.26
C THR A 358 -24.39 18.08 2.05
N ALA A 359 -24.46 19.01 2.98
CA ALA A 359 -23.43 19.25 3.99
C ALA A 359 -23.93 18.67 5.32
N GLY A 360 -23.02 18.30 6.22
CA GLY A 360 -23.41 17.71 7.49
C GLY A 360 -22.32 17.80 8.54
N ASP A 361 -22.74 17.94 9.79
CA ASP A 361 -21.87 17.78 10.93
C ASP A 361 -21.78 16.29 11.28
N VAL A 362 -20.56 15.81 11.41
CA VAL A 362 -20.27 14.42 11.80
C VAL A 362 -19.48 14.44 13.10
N LEU A 363 -19.98 13.74 14.10
CA LEU A 363 -19.28 13.54 15.36
C LEU A 363 -18.63 12.16 15.36
N PHE A 364 -17.30 12.14 15.39
CA PHE A 364 -16.50 10.92 15.54
C PHE A 364 -16.04 10.74 16.98
N THR A 365 -16.03 9.49 17.43
CA THR A 365 -15.34 9.04 18.65
C THR A 365 -14.40 7.87 18.31
N GLU A 366 -13.76 7.26 19.31
CA GLU A 366 -12.84 6.13 19.07
C GLU A 366 -13.49 4.95 18.35
N GLY A 367 -14.79 4.70 18.50
CA GLY A 367 -15.47 3.54 17.89
C GLY A 367 -16.89 3.86 17.42
N SER A 368 -17.23 5.13 17.25
CA SER A 368 -18.55 5.52 16.79
C SER A 368 -18.52 6.73 15.87
N ALA A 369 -19.54 6.83 15.04
CA ALA A 369 -19.88 8.05 14.33
C ALA A 369 -21.38 8.31 14.39
N ILE A 370 -21.70 9.59 14.58
CA ILE A 370 -23.06 10.11 14.62
C ILE A 370 -23.15 11.21 13.56
N VAL A 371 -24.17 11.15 12.72
CA VAL A 371 -24.37 12.13 11.64
C VAL A 371 -25.69 12.84 11.83
N ASP A 372 -25.64 14.17 11.88
CA ASP A 372 -26.83 15.04 11.97
C ASP A 372 -27.30 15.45 10.57
N GLU A 373 -27.49 14.46 9.70
CA GLU A 373 -27.94 14.64 8.32
C GLU A 373 -28.58 13.35 7.81
N ALA A 374 -29.90 13.37 7.62
CA ALA A 374 -30.69 12.16 7.34
C ALA A 374 -30.31 11.50 6.01
N THR A 375 -29.77 12.27 5.06
CA THR A 375 -29.36 11.74 3.76
C THR A 375 -27.96 11.14 3.76
N ALA A 376 -27.22 11.27 4.86
CA ALA A 376 -25.91 10.66 5.01
C ALA A 376 -26.00 9.15 5.20
N THR A 377 -24.89 8.46 4.90
CA THR A 377 -24.67 7.08 5.28
C THR A 377 -23.41 7.00 6.13
N VAL A 378 -23.49 6.32 7.27
CA VAL A 378 -22.37 6.05 8.15
C VAL A 378 -22.15 4.54 8.26
N THR A 379 -20.91 4.12 8.15
CA THR A 379 -20.47 2.73 8.35
C THR A 379 -19.34 2.72 9.36
N VAL A 380 -19.41 1.79 10.32
CA VAL A 380 -18.31 1.51 11.25
C VAL A 380 -17.99 0.02 11.14
N ALA A 381 -16.72 -0.30 10.95
CA ALA A 381 -16.20 -1.65 10.84
C ALA A 381 -15.10 -1.90 11.88
N ALA A 382 -15.23 -2.99 12.63
CA ALA A 382 -14.30 -3.41 13.68
C ALA A 382 -14.11 -4.94 13.60
N GLY A 383 -12.93 -5.37 13.16
CA GLY A 383 -12.62 -6.74 12.78
C GLY A 383 -13.63 -7.29 11.78
N ASP A 384 -14.21 -8.44 12.13
CA ASP A 384 -15.23 -9.14 11.33
C ASP A 384 -16.61 -8.46 11.34
N ASN A 385 -16.84 -7.46 12.19
CA ASN A 385 -18.15 -6.84 12.36
C ASN A 385 -18.26 -5.50 11.63
N ALA A 386 -19.40 -5.23 11.01
CA ALA A 386 -19.70 -3.89 10.51
C ALA A 386 -21.19 -3.54 10.61
N GLY A 387 -21.46 -2.29 10.99
CA GLY A 387 -22.78 -1.70 10.99
C GLY A 387 -22.85 -0.53 10.02
N THR A 388 -23.97 -0.40 9.31
CA THR A 388 -24.26 0.75 8.44
C THR A 388 -25.61 1.36 8.81
N ALA A 389 -25.68 2.69 8.93
CA ALA A 389 -26.91 3.41 9.20
C ALA A 389 -27.09 4.56 8.19
N SER A 390 -28.32 4.76 7.72
CA SER A 390 -28.72 5.92 6.93
C SER A 390 -30.14 6.35 7.30
N GLY A 391 -30.36 7.65 7.52
CA GLY A 391 -31.63 8.21 7.96
C GLY A 391 -31.49 9.16 9.14
N GLU A 392 -32.61 9.68 9.62
CA GLU A 392 -32.68 10.56 10.78
C GLU A 392 -32.04 9.90 12.02
N GLY A 393 -31.17 10.64 12.72
CA GLY A 393 -30.46 10.15 13.90
C GLY A 393 -29.48 8.99 13.61
N ALA A 394 -29.02 8.84 12.37
CA ALA A 394 -28.09 7.78 12.00
C ALA A 394 -26.84 7.80 12.89
N SER A 395 -26.60 6.68 13.54
CA SER A 395 -25.43 6.45 14.38
C SER A 395 -24.98 4.99 14.27
N VAL A 396 -23.68 4.78 14.32
CA VAL A 396 -23.09 3.43 14.42
C VAL A 396 -22.01 3.45 15.49
N GLU A 397 -22.03 2.44 16.35
CA GLU A 397 -21.14 2.34 17.51
C GLU A 397 -20.63 0.90 17.69
N VAL A 398 -19.35 0.76 18.02
CA VAL A 398 -18.76 -0.47 18.52
C VAL A 398 -19.16 -0.65 19.99
N THR A 399 -19.87 -1.74 20.28
CA THR A 399 -20.34 -2.12 21.63
C THR A 399 -19.72 -3.45 22.06
N PRO A 400 -19.82 -3.84 23.35
CA PRO A 400 -19.37 -5.15 23.80
C PRO A 400 -20.06 -6.33 23.09
N ASP A 401 -21.28 -6.12 22.58
CA ASP A 401 -22.09 -7.18 21.95
C ASP A 401 -21.87 -7.26 20.42
N GLY A 402 -21.12 -6.33 19.83
CA GLY A 402 -20.93 -6.20 18.38
C GLY A 402 -21.00 -4.75 17.92
N VAL A 403 -21.21 -4.54 16.62
CA VAL A 403 -21.43 -3.20 16.06
C VAL A 403 -22.93 -2.93 15.94
N THR A 404 -23.39 -1.84 16.55
CA THR A 404 -24.81 -1.45 16.54
C THR A 404 -25.04 -0.29 15.60
N ALA A 405 -25.92 -0.46 14.61
CA ALA A 405 -26.40 0.59 13.72
C ALA A 405 -27.80 1.03 14.15
N SER A 406 -28.01 2.34 14.31
CA SER A 406 -29.25 2.93 14.81
C SER A 406 -29.74 4.09 13.95
N VAL A 407 -31.06 4.21 13.80
CA VAL A 407 -31.77 5.28 13.08
C VAL A 407 -33.12 5.56 13.77
N VAL A 408 -33.83 6.57 13.29
CA VAL A 408 -35.25 6.83 13.61
C VAL A 408 -36.13 6.33 12.46
N GLY A 409 -37.17 5.54 12.77
CA GLY A 409 -38.17 5.12 11.79
C GLY A 409 -39.12 6.26 11.40
N ALA A 410 -39.84 6.11 10.29
CA ALA A 410 -40.88 7.07 9.88
C ALA A 410 -41.98 7.30 10.92
N ASP A 411 -42.16 6.40 11.89
CA ASP A 411 -43.06 6.57 13.04
C ASP A 411 -42.44 7.36 14.21
N GLY A 412 -41.22 7.87 14.05
CA GLY A 412 -40.48 8.65 15.04
C GLY A 412 -39.85 7.82 16.16
N LYS A 413 -39.89 6.48 16.07
CA LYS A 413 -39.28 5.60 17.09
C LYS A 413 -37.87 5.18 16.71
N PRO A 414 -36.99 4.98 17.71
CA PRO A 414 -35.65 4.47 17.45
C PRO A 414 -35.70 3.02 16.96
N VAL A 415 -34.85 2.71 15.97
CA VAL A 415 -34.64 1.38 15.40
C VAL A 415 -33.15 1.10 15.47
N ALA A 416 -32.78 -0.06 16.02
CA ALA A 416 -31.38 -0.48 16.12
C ALA A 416 -31.21 -1.94 15.70
N THR A 417 -30.08 -2.23 15.08
CA THR A 417 -29.64 -3.59 14.72
C THR A 417 -28.21 -3.77 15.15
N THR A 418 -27.91 -4.86 15.85
CA THR A 418 -26.55 -5.20 16.29
C THR A 418 -26.06 -6.45 15.58
N THR A 419 -24.79 -6.44 15.19
CA THR A 419 -24.15 -7.62 14.60
C THR A 419 -24.13 -8.80 15.58
N ASN A 420 -24.01 -10.02 15.07
CA ASN A 420 -23.80 -11.22 15.86
C ASN A 420 -23.10 -12.29 15.01
N THR A 421 -22.82 -13.46 15.59
CA THR A 421 -22.09 -14.54 14.90
C THR A 421 -22.76 -15.04 13.62
N SER A 422 -24.08 -14.94 13.50
CA SER A 422 -24.84 -15.37 12.31
C SER A 422 -25.11 -14.23 11.32
N ALA A 423 -24.84 -12.99 11.74
CA ALA A 423 -25.02 -11.77 10.97
C ALA A 423 -23.91 -10.77 11.35
N PRO A 424 -22.65 -11.04 10.96
CA PRO A 424 -21.52 -10.19 11.30
C PRO A 424 -21.61 -8.79 10.67
N VAL A 425 -22.44 -8.61 9.64
CA VAL A 425 -22.61 -7.31 8.99
C VAL A 425 -24.09 -6.95 8.93
N VAL A 426 -24.43 -5.72 9.33
CA VAL A 426 -25.80 -5.23 9.39
C VAL A 426 -25.94 -3.84 8.77
N GLU A 427 -27.13 -3.55 8.24
CA GLU A 427 -27.51 -2.23 7.75
C GLU A 427 -28.91 -1.87 8.26
N VAL A 428 -29.12 -0.60 8.62
CA VAL A 428 -30.44 -0.07 8.97
C VAL A 428 -30.68 1.24 8.21
N VAL A 429 -31.84 1.30 7.54
CA VAL A 429 -32.28 2.47 6.79
C VAL A 429 -33.57 3.00 7.41
N GLY A 430 -33.55 4.26 7.84
CA GLY A 430 -34.65 4.93 8.53
C GLY A 430 -35.24 6.11 7.75
N ALA A 431 -36.03 6.92 8.45
CA ALA A 431 -36.69 8.10 7.90
C ALA A 431 -35.70 9.06 7.24
N GLY A 432 -36.10 9.69 6.13
CA GLY A 432 -35.27 10.69 5.42
C GLY A 432 -34.13 10.12 4.57
N ALA A 433 -33.77 8.85 4.72
CA ALA A 433 -32.75 8.22 3.89
C ALA A 433 -33.19 8.12 2.41
N PRO A 434 -32.35 8.49 1.43
CA PRO A 434 -32.68 8.42 0.01
C PRO A 434 -33.02 7.00 -0.48
N SER A 435 -32.49 5.97 0.18
CA SER A 435 -32.70 4.57 -0.15
C SER A 435 -33.93 3.95 0.53
N LEU A 436 -34.66 4.69 1.38
CA LEU A 436 -35.86 4.17 2.04
C LEU A 436 -37.02 4.07 1.02
N PRO A 437 -37.61 2.87 0.80
CA PRO A 437 -38.72 2.73 -0.13
C PRO A 437 -39.96 3.49 0.34
N ALA A 438 -40.71 4.08 -0.59
CA ALA A 438 -41.94 4.81 -0.28
C ALA A 438 -42.95 3.94 0.49
N GLY A 439 -43.56 4.49 1.56
CA GLY A 439 -44.51 3.77 2.41
C GLY A 439 -43.88 2.84 3.46
N THR A 440 -42.54 2.87 3.61
CA THR A 440 -41.80 2.05 4.56
C THR A 440 -41.51 2.84 5.85
N ASN A 441 -41.57 2.17 7.00
CA ASN A 441 -41.12 2.71 8.28
C ASN A 441 -39.59 2.65 8.41
N TYR A 442 -39.02 1.46 8.20
CA TYR A 442 -37.58 1.23 8.16
C TYR A 442 -37.23 -0.09 7.42
N VAL A 443 -35.97 -0.22 7.03
CA VAL A 443 -35.41 -1.46 6.48
C VAL A 443 -34.24 -1.93 7.35
N GLN A 444 -34.17 -3.23 7.66
CA GLN A 444 -33.02 -3.87 8.29
C GLN A 444 -32.45 -4.90 7.33
N ARG A 445 -31.12 -4.91 7.14
CA ARG A 445 -30.42 -5.96 6.42
C ARG A 445 -29.39 -6.63 7.32
N SER A 446 -29.24 -7.93 7.15
CA SER A 446 -28.21 -8.73 7.81
C SER A 446 -27.52 -9.62 6.79
N ASP A 447 -26.21 -9.55 6.76
CA ASP A 447 -25.32 -10.35 5.91
C ASP A 447 -24.61 -11.38 6.78
N ASP A 448 -24.71 -12.66 6.39
CA ASP A 448 -24.15 -13.80 7.10
C ASP A 448 -22.62 -13.94 6.93
N GLY A 449 -22.01 -13.14 6.07
CA GLY A 449 -20.60 -13.21 5.72
C GLY A 449 -20.22 -14.39 4.82
N ALA A 450 -21.20 -15.20 4.42
CA ALA A 450 -21.06 -16.36 3.54
C ALA A 450 -21.76 -16.14 2.17
N GLY A 451 -22.20 -14.91 1.89
CA GLY A 451 -22.80 -14.51 0.63
C GLY A 451 -24.32 -14.53 0.61
N THR A 452 -24.97 -14.45 1.78
CA THR A 452 -26.42 -14.34 1.92
C THR A 452 -26.80 -13.07 2.67
N VAL A 453 -27.66 -12.25 2.07
CA VAL A 453 -28.24 -11.07 2.70
C VAL A 453 -29.74 -11.30 2.92
N LYS A 454 -30.16 -11.17 4.18
CA LYS A 454 -31.58 -11.12 4.56
C LYS A 454 -32.00 -9.67 4.71
N GLU A 455 -33.10 -9.30 4.05
CA GLU A 455 -33.70 -7.98 4.15
C GLU A 455 -35.07 -8.09 4.81
N LYS A 456 -35.31 -7.25 5.82
CA LYS A 456 -36.58 -7.08 6.49
C LYS A 456 -37.08 -5.66 6.27
N VAL A 457 -38.20 -5.53 5.58
CA VAL A 457 -38.88 -4.27 5.31
C VAL A 457 -40.10 -4.17 6.23
N VAL A 458 -40.16 -3.11 7.03
CA VAL A 458 -41.31 -2.84 7.90
C VAL A 458 -42.07 -1.64 7.34
N GLY A 459 -43.30 -1.87 6.87
CA GLY A 459 -44.18 -0.84 6.32
C GLY A 459 -44.63 0.17 7.37
N ALA A 460 -45.01 1.38 6.94
CA ALA A 460 -45.59 2.41 7.81
C ALA A 460 -46.93 1.96 8.43
N ASP A 461 -47.60 0.98 7.81
CA ASP A 461 -48.80 0.31 8.32
C ASP A 461 -48.51 -0.84 9.31
N GLY A 462 -47.23 -1.11 9.58
CA GLY A 462 -46.77 -2.22 10.43
C GLY A 462 -46.68 -3.57 9.70
N SER A 463 -46.92 -3.63 8.39
CA SER A 463 -46.65 -4.83 7.60
C SER A 463 -45.17 -5.19 7.63
N VAL A 464 -44.84 -6.48 7.58
CA VAL A 464 -43.45 -6.96 7.58
C VAL A 464 -43.26 -7.87 6.39
N THR A 465 -42.25 -7.56 5.57
CA THR A 465 -41.81 -8.40 4.45
C THR A 465 -40.36 -8.79 4.67
N GLU A 466 -40.06 -10.08 4.53
CA GLU A 466 -38.69 -10.60 4.61
C GLU A 466 -38.31 -11.25 3.28
N THR A 467 -37.11 -10.95 2.81
CA THR A 467 -36.54 -11.52 1.58
C THR A 467 -35.10 -11.95 1.81
N GLU A 468 -34.64 -12.87 0.97
CA GLU A 468 -33.27 -13.38 1.00
C GLU A 468 -32.67 -13.27 -0.40
N SER A 469 -31.41 -12.83 -0.48
CA SER A 469 -30.69 -12.63 -1.72
C SER A 469 -29.24 -13.12 -1.58
N LYS A 470 -28.64 -13.50 -2.71
CA LYS A 470 -27.21 -13.83 -2.77
C LYS A 470 -26.39 -12.56 -2.99
N GLY A 471 -25.27 -12.44 -2.29
CA GLY A 471 -24.35 -11.31 -2.36
C GLY A 471 -23.86 -10.91 -0.97
N GLY A 472 -23.22 -9.74 -0.88
CA GLY A 472 -22.81 -9.15 0.39
C GLY A 472 -23.24 -7.70 0.46
N LEU A 473 -23.29 -7.15 1.67
CA LEU A 473 -23.53 -5.72 1.86
C LEU A 473 -22.32 -4.89 1.38
N PRO A 474 -22.51 -3.64 0.91
CA PRO A 474 -21.42 -2.82 0.38
C PRO A 474 -20.23 -2.63 1.32
N SER A 475 -20.47 -2.64 2.64
CA SER A 475 -19.45 -2.56 3.69
C SER A 475 -18.45 -3.73 3.69
N THR A 476 -18.75 -4.81 2.97
CA THR A 476 -17.88 -5.99 2.80
C THR A 476 -16.98 -5.94 1.56
N SER A 477 -17.22 -5.00 0.64
CA SER A 477 -16.45 -4.83 -0.60
C SER A 477 -15.18 -4.02 -0.38
N THR A 478 -14.10 -4.32 -1.11
CA THR A 478 -12.84 -3.54 -1.12
C THR A 478 -12.95 -2.25 -1.93
N SER A 479 -14.03 -2.07 -2.68
CA SER A 479 -14.32 -0.84 -3.44
C SER A 479 -15.81 -0.54 -3.46
N VAL A 480 -16.14 0.75 -3.52
CA VAL A 480 -17.48 1.29 -3.74
C VAL A 480 -17.35 2.48 -4.66
N ALA A 481 -18.26 2.59 -5.63
CA ALA A 481 -18.27 3.71 -6.56
C ALA A 481 -18.49 5.04 -5.82
N LEU A 482 -17.64 6.03 -6.11
CA LEU A 482 -17.84 7.40 -5.64
C LEU A 482 -19.04 8.04 -6.34
N SER A 483 -19.67 9.01 -5.68
CA SER A 483 -20.65 9.88 -6.34
C SER A 483 -20.02 10.60 -7.53
N LYS A 484 -20.85 11.02 -8.49
CA LYS A 484 -20.39 11.63 -9.74
C LYS A 484 -19.48 12.87 -9.50
N GLY A 485 -19.77 13.69 -8.49
CA GLY A 485 -18.92 14.83 -8.15
C GLY A 485 -17.57 14.38 -7.59
N LEU A 486 -17.59 13.46 -6.62
CA LEU A 486 -16.38 12.94 -5.96
C LEU A 486 -15.47 12.09 -6.85
N ALA A 487 -16.02 11.40 -7.86
CA ALA A 487 -15.21 10.68 -8.84
C ALA A 487 -14.26 11.61 -9.62
N GLY A 488 -14.62 12.90 -9.73
CA GLY A 488 -13.90 13.90 -10.52
C GLY A 488 -14.05 13.69 -12.04
N THR A 489 -13.65 14.70 -12.82
CA THR A 489 -13.46 14.54 -14.27
C THR A 489 -12.05 14.03 -14.54
N PRO A 490 -11.82 13.08 -15.47
CA PRO A 490 -10.48 12.64 -15.82
C PRO A 490 -9.66 13.85 -16.26
N ASN A 491 -8.67 14.23 -15.45
CA ASN A 491 -7.87 15.41 -15.74
C ASN A 491 -6.82 15.01 -16.78
N SER A 492 -7.11 15.27 -18.05
CA SER A 492 -6.16 15.15 -19.16
C SER A 492 -5.09 16.24 -19.07
N SER A 493 -4.25 16.19 -18.05
CA SER A 493 -3.05 17.03 -17.95
C SER A 493 -1.77 16.22 -17.73
N GLY A 494 -1.77 14.97 -18.24
CA GLY A 494 -0.53 14.38 -18.74
C GLY A 494 -0.25 14.98 -20.11
N GLY A 495 0.87 15.69 -20.24
CA GLY A 495 1.28 16.29 -21.51
C GLY A 495 1.18 15.28 -22.66
N THR A 496 0.64 15.74 -23.78
CA THR A 496 0.66 14.99 -25.05
C THR A 496 2.06 14.42 -25.29
N THR A 497 2.12 13.11 -25.50
CA THR A 497 3.31 12.38 -25.92
C THR A 497 3.93 13.05 -27.16
N PRO A 498 5.26 13.30 -27.20
CA PRO A 498 5.90 13.63 -28.46
C PRO A 498 5.95 12.36 -29.30
N SER A 499 5.20 12.35 -30.41
CA SER A 499 5.52 11.48 -31.54
C SER A 499 6.97 11.77 -31.95
N SER A 500 7.77 10.71 -32.05
CA SER A 500 9.15 10.75 -32.53
C SER A 500 9.20 11.21 -33.98
N SER A 501 9.48 12.50 -34.21
CA SER A 501 9.88 12.98 -35.54
C SER A 501 11.37 12.66 -35.74
N ALA A 502 11.65 11.49 -36.32
CA ALA A 502 12.91 11.27 -37.00
C ALA A 502 12.91 12.11 -38.29
N GLY A 503 13.87 13.02 -38.41
CA GLY A 503 14.15 13.74 -39.65
C GLY A 503 14.55 12.76 -40.74
N GLY A 504 13.91 12.88 -41.89
CA GLY A 504 14.22 12.14 -43.11
C GLY A 504 13.69 12.94 -44.30
N ASP A 505 14.60 13.63 -44.95
CA ASP A 505 14.42 14.47 -46.12
C ASP A 505 13.90 13.67 -47.33
N GLY A 506 13.11 14.31 -48.19
CA GLY A 506 13.00 13.90 -49.60
C GLY A 506 11.64 13.46 -50.16
N SER A 507 11.08 14.33 -51.01
CA SER A 507 10.30 14.03 -52.22
C SER A 507 8.79 13.75 -52.14
N VAL A 508 8.02 14.82 -52.42
CA VAL A 508 7.00 14.95 -53.48
C VAL A 508 6.34 13.66 -53.99
N SER A 509 5.02 13.51 -53.81
CA SER A 509 4.03 13.61 -54.92
C SER A 509 2.58 13.36 -54.45
N THR A 510 1.72 14.35 -54.71
CA THR A 510 0.31 14.29 -55.16
C THR A 510 -0.65 13.20 -54.63
N THR A 511 -1.70 13.68 -53.95
CA THR A 511 -3.10 13.15 -53.86
C THR A 511 -3.71 12.80 -55.24
N PRO A 512 -4.95 12.27 -55.37
CA PRO A 512 -5.99 11.86 -54.39
C PRO A 512 -6.67 10.49 -54.69
N ASP A 513 -7.50 9.98 -53.78
CA ASP A 513 -8.95 9.75 -54.00
C ASP A 513 -9.57 8.75 -52.99
N SER A 514 -10.72 9.17 -52.49
CA SER A 514 -11.75 8.43 -51.74
C SER A 514 -12.61 7.59 -52.72
N PRO A 515 -13.71 6.88 -52.35
CA PRO A 515 -14.12 6.33 -51.05
C PRO A 515 -14.75 4.90 -51.15
N ASP A 516 -15.20 4.41 -49.99
CA ASP A 516 -16.49 3.73 -49.76
C ASP A 516 -16.68 2.20 -49.90
N SER A 517 -17.43 1.72 -48.91
CA SER A 517 -18.44 0.65 -48.92
C SER A 517 -18.02 -0.82 -48.80
N GLY A 518 -18.74 -1.52 -47.91
CA GLY A 518 -19.09 -2.94 -48.10
C GLY A 518 -18.97 -3.83 -46.87
N ALA A 519 -20.02 -3.87 -46.05
CA ALA A 519 -20.24 -4.91 -45.04
C ALA A 519 -20.81 -6.21 -45.66
N ASN A 520 -20.84 -7.27 -44.83
CA ASN A 520 -21.51 -8.58 -44.95
C ASN A 520 -20.65 -9.71 -45.53
N ASP A 521 -20.70 -10.98 -45.11
CA ASP A 521 -21.31 -11.70 -43.99
C ASP A 521 -20.70 -13.15 -44.02
N ALA A 522 -20.83 -13.86 -42.91
CA ALA A 522 -20.63 -15.28 -42.59
C ALA A 522 -20.17 -16.33 -43.65
N GLY A 523 -19.32 -17.27 -43.20
CA GLY A 523 -19.13 -18.56 -43.88
C GLY A 523 -18.07 -19.50 -43.26
N GLN A 524 -18.55 -20.52 -42.57
CA GLN A 524 -17.90 -21.69 -41.95
C GLN A 524 -16.73 -22.42 -42.68
N ALA A 525 -15.89 -23.04 -41.84
CA ALA A 525 -15.38 -24.44 -41.87
C ALA A 525 -13.92 -24.79 -42.31
N THR A 526 -13.23 -25.43 -41.35
CA THR A 526 -12.40 -26.67 -41.42
C THR A 526 -10.95 -26.70 -41.96
N THR A 527 -10.09 -27.24 -41.07
CA THR A 527 -9.03 -28.29 -41.23
C THR A 527 -7.55 -27.97 -41.54
N LYS A 528 -6.70 -28.38 -40.57
CA LYS A 528 -5.43 -29.17 -40.59
C LYS A 528 -4.12 -28.54 -41.15
N PRO A 529 -2.97 -28.79 -40.49
CA PRO A 529 -1.92 -29.69 -41.03
C PRO A 529 -1.24 -30.56 -39.92
N THR A 530 -1.05 -31.89 -39.99
CA THR A 530 -0.09 -32.78 -40.69
C THR A 530 1.42 -32.61 -40.39
N THR A 531 1.88 -33.46 -39.44
CA THR A 531 3.14 -34.19 -39.18
C THR A 531 4.35 -34.20 -40.13
N ASN A 532 5.57 -34.24 -39.54
CA ASN A 532 6.62 -35.30 -39.61
C ASN A 532 7.88 -34.78 -38.86
N GLY A 533 8.76 -35.53 -38.20
CA GLY A 533 8.99 -36.96 -37.96
C GLY A 533 10.29 -37.09 -37.12
N GLY A 534 10.40 -38.09 -36.25
CA GLY A 534 11.49 -38.23 -35.27
C GLY A 534 12.68 -39.10 -35.70
N THR A 535 13.62 -39.31 -34.76
CA THR A 535 14.49 -40.50 -34.71
C THR A 535 15.08 -40.69 -33.30
N GLN A 536 14.99 -41.91 -32.77
CA GLN A 536 15.66 -42.44 -31.58
C GLN A 536 16.49 -43.67 -31.98
N GLN A 537 17.57 -43.94 -31.24
CA GLN A 537 18.11 -45.26 -30.76
C GLN A 537 19.62 -45.12 -30.46
N SER A 538 20.32 -45.87 -29.61
CA SER A 538 20.09 -47.02 -28.71
C SER A 538 21.41 -47.31 -27.94
N THR A 539 21.37 -48.20 -26.94
CA THR A 539 22.40 -49.17 -26.45
C THR A 539 22.84 -48.98 -25.00
N ASN A 540 23.17 -49.99 -24.18
CA ASN A 540 22.81 -51.41 -23.98
C ASN A 540 23.50 -51.81 -22.65
N THR A 541 22.92 -52.71 -21.86
CA THR A 541 23.39 -53.15 -20.54
C THR A 541 24.45 -54.27 -20.61
N THR A 542 25.39 -54.31 -19.66
CA THR A 542 26.11 -55.54 -19.24
C THR A 542 26.46 -55.47 -17.75
N ARG A 543 26.23 -56.56 -16.99
CA ARG A 543 26.47 -56.71 -15.55
C ARG A 543 27.47 -57.86 -15.29
N SER A 544 28.42 -57.67 -14.38
CA SER A 544 29.16 -58.72 -13.66
C SER A 544 29.78 -58.16 -12.35
N PRO A 545 30.27 -59.00 -11.41
CA PRO A 545 29.65 -59.24 -10.11
C PRO A 545 30.14 -58.32 -8.97
N ALA A 546 29.30 -58.26 -7.93
CA ALA A 546 29.48 -57.46 -6.73
C ALA A 546 30.68 -57.91 -5.88
N THR A 547 31.59 -56.98 -5.63
CA THR A 547 32.36 -56.91 -4.38
C THR A 547 31.64 -55.94 -3.45
N THR A 548 31.02 -56.46 -2.39
CA THR A 548 30.52 -55.67 -1.27
C THR A 548 31.71 -55.13 -0.48
N SER A 549 32.14 -53.93 -0.81
CA SER A 549 32.81 -53.05 0.16
C SER A 549 31.73 -52.49 1.10
N ALA A 550 31.92 -52.67 2.41
CA ALA A 550 31.14 -51.96 3.40
C ALA A 550 31.21 -50.45 3.11
N PRO A 551 30.09 -49.71 3.16
CA PRO A 551 30.13 -48.27 2.90
C PRO A 551 31.03 -47.62 3.95
N ALA A 552 32.04 -46.89 3.49
CA ALA A 552 32.80 -45.99 4.34
C ALA A 552 31.80 -45.04 5.01
N ALA A 553 31.81 -44.99 6.33
CA ALA A 553 30.98 -44.05 7.08
C ALA A 553 31.35 -42.63 6.66
N ARG A 554 30.50 -41.99 5.85
CA ARG A 554 30.59 -40.54 5.65
C ARG A 554 30.36 -39.87 7.01
N THR A 555 31.23 -38.93 7.36
CA THR A 555 31.07 -38.09 8.56
C THR A 555 30.46 -36.72 8.24
N THR A 556 30.40 -36.35 6.97
CA THR A 556 29.81 -35.11 6.48
C THR A 556 28.52 -35.36 5.69
N VAL A 557 27.55 -34.46 5.87
CA VAL A 557 26.27 -34.42 5.16
C VAL A 557 26.23 -33.15 4.35
N ASN A 558 25.80 -33.24 3.09
CA ASN A 558 25.39 -32.08 2.31
C ASN A 558 23.88 -31.88 2.47
N VAL A 559 23.49 -30.67 2.84
CA VAL A 559 22.09 -30.24 2.87
C VAL A 559 21.87 -29.22 1.77
N THR A 560 20.95 -29.54 0.85
CA THR A 560 20.44 -28.57 -0.12
C THR A 560 19.12 -27.99 0.35
N PHE A 561 18.77 -26.83 -0.17
CA PHE A 561 17.50 -26.20 0.10
C PHE A 561 16.55 -26.36 -1.07
N ASN A 562 15.27 -26.50 -0.77
CA ASN A 562 14.21 -26.57 -1.76
C ASN A 562 13.05 -25.69 -1.31
N LEU A 563 12.56 -24.86 -2.22
CA LEU A 563 11.38 -24.04 -2.01
C LEU A 563 10.16 -24.87 -2.40
N ASP A 564 9.48 -25.44 -1.41
CA ASP A 564 8.28 -26.27 -1.60
C ASP A 564 7.07 -25.36 -1.46
N GLU A 565 6.25 -25.20 -2.49
CA GLU A 565 5.05 -24.33 -2.45
C GLU A 565 5.34 -22.88 -1.98
N TRP A 566 6.49 -22.31 -2.36
CA TRP A 566 6.78 -20.90 -2.06
C TRP A 566 5.85 -19.98 -2.86
N SER A 567 4.91 -19.36 -2.16
CA SER A 567 3.77 -18.66 -2.75
C SER A 567 4.08 -17.22 -3.22
N LEU A 568 5.21 -16.65 -2.79
CA LEU A 568 5.61 -15.27 -3.09
C LEU A 568 6.52 -15.18 -4.33
N GLY A 569 6.28 -14.21 -5.19
CA GLY A 569 7.13 -13.89 -6.34
C GLY A 569 8.50 -13.33 -5.94
N LEU A 570 9.48 -13.38 -6.86
CA LEU A 570 10.87 -12.94 -6.61
C LEU A 570 11.00 -11.45 -6.24
N SER A 571 10.07 -10.63 -6.71
CA SER A 571 9.99 -9.19 -6.42
C SER A 571 9.41 -8.85 -5.05
N ASP A 572 8.78 -9.81 -4.38
CA ASP A 572 8.00 -9.56 -3.18
C ASP A 572 8.92 -9.30 -1.99
N LEU A 573 8.45 -8.52 -1.02
CA LEU A 573 9.24 -8.14 0.16
C LEU A 573 9.62 -9.36 1.04
N GLY A 574 8.87 -10.46 0.94
CA GLY A 574 9.19 -11.73 1.60
C GLY A 574 10.20 -12.62 0.86
N SER A 575 10.53 -12.31 -0.40
CA SER A 575 11.35 -13.16 -1.28
C SER A 575 12.75 -12.63 -1.57
N SER A 576 13.07 -11.39 -1.20
CA SER A 576 14.42 -10.84 -1.36
C SER A 576 14.69 -9.65 -0.45
N GLY A 577 15.96 -9.45 -0.06
CA GLY A 577 16.39 -8.41 0.89
C GLY A 577 16.49 -8.89 2.34
N PHE A 578 16.18 -10.16 2.61
CA PHE A 578 16.38 -10.76 3.92
C PHE A 578 17.83 -11.22 4.12
N THR A 579 18.21 -11.53 5.36
CA THR A 579 19.43 -12.29 5.67
C THR A 579 19.02 -13.65 6.22
N ALA A 580 19.16 -14.68 5.39
CA ALA A 580 18.91 -16.06 5.76
C ALA A 580 20.22 -16.74 6.15
N THR A 581 20.28 -17.35 7.32
CA THR A 581 21.47 -18.05 7.84
C THR A 581 21.07 -19.35 8.52
N SER A 582 21.99 -20.32 8.55
CA SER A 582 21.84 -21.52 9.37
C SER A 582 22.89 -21.61 10.47
N ASN A 583 22.59 -22.36 11.53
CA ASN A 583 23.57 -22.69 12.57
C ASN A 583 24.70 -23.64 12.09
N LYS A 584 24.66 -24.08 10.83
CA LYS A 584 25.65 -24.95 10.18
C LYS A 584 26.48 -24.24 9.09
N GLY A 585 26.28 -22.94 8.90
CA GLY A 585 26.91 -22.15 7.84
C GLY A 585 25.95 -21.80 6.71
N GLY A 586 26.44 -21.08 5.70
CA GLY A 586 25.60 -20.58 4.59
C GLY A 586 24.83 -19.30 4.93
N SER A 587 24.76 -18.39 3.96
CA SER A 587 24.00 -17.14 4.05
C SER A 587 23.42 -16.78 2.69
N CYS A 588 22.17 -16.31 2.66
CA CYS A 588 21.49 -15.86 1.44
C CYS A 588 20.71 -14.57 1.64
N GLY A 589 20.64 -13.79 0.56
CA GLY A 589 19.96 -12.49 0.49
C GLY A 589 18.56 -12.52 -0.15
N ASP A 590 18.24 -13.61 -0.86
CA ASP A 590 17.01 -13.77 -1.64
C ASP A 590 16.67 -15.26 -1.82
N VAL A 591 15.45 -15.54 -2.28
CA VAL A 591 14.96 -16.92 -2.45
C VAL A 591 15.63 -17.66 -3.60
N GLY A 592 16.14 -16.96 -4.62
CA GLY A 592 16.91 -17.58 -5.70
C GLY A 592 18.25 -18.15 -5.20
N CYS A 593 18.92 -17.43 -4.30
CA CYS A 593 20.08 -17.91 -3.57
C CYS A 593 19.72 -19.10 -2.69
N LEU A 594 18.55 -19.07 -2.01
CA LEU A 594 18.12 -20.17 -1.16
C LEU A 594 17.89 -21.46 -1.94
N GLU A 595 17.21 -21.43 -3.08
CA GLU A 595 16.97 -22.62 -3.89
C GLU A 595 18.28 -23.27 -4.40
N GLY A 596 19.35 -22.49 -4.53
CA GLY A 596 20.69 -22.96 -4.91
C GLY A 596 21.65 -23.21 -3.74
N LEU A 597 21.25 -22.97 -2.49
CA LEU A 597 22.15 -23.06 -1.34
C LEU A 597 22.44 -24.53 -1.00
N SER A 598 23.71 -24.84 -0.80
CA SER A 598 24.19 -26.14 -0.30
C SER A 598 25.16 -25.92 0.85
N ILE A 599 24.94 -26.62 1.96
CA ILE A 599 25.75 -26.52 3.18
C ILE A 599 26.29 -27.90 3.52
N GLU A 600 27.62 -28.02 3.60
CA GLU A 600 28.29 -29.22 4.11
C GLU A 600 28.64 -29.02 5.59
N PHE A 601 28.27 -29.98 6.44
CA PHE A 601 28.68 -29.99 7.84
C PHE A 601 28.80 -31.41 8.39
N ASP A 602 29.48 -31.56 9.54
CA ASP A 602 29.60 -32.84 10.23
C ASP A 602 28.24 -33.30 10.78
N GLY A 603 27.68 -34.32 10.13
CA GLY A 603 26.44 -34.98 10.53
C GLY A 603 26.74 -36.16 11.47
N GLY A 604 26.14 -36.20 12.66
CA GLY A 604 26.38 -37.27 13.63
C GLY A 604 25.83 -38.64 13.18
N GLY A 605 26.71 -39.63 13.00
CA GLY A 605 26.42 -41.01 12.56
C GLY A 605 25.65 -41.88 13.55
N THR A 606 25.15 -43.02 13.05
CA THR A 606 24.82 -44.16 13.90
C THR A 606 26.12 -44.72 14.48
N ASP A 607 26.28 -44.70 15.80
CA ASP A 607 27.47 -45.29 16.41
C ASP A 607 27.47 -46.83 16.24
N ALA A 608 28.57 -47.49 16.60
CA ALA A 608 28.73 -48.93 16.47
C ALA A 608 27.68 -49.77 17.25
N SER A 609 26.82 -49.13 18.08
CA SER A 609 25.75 -49.77 18.84
C SER A 609 24.36 -49.68 18.18
N GLY A 610 24.23 -48.98 17.04
CA GLY A 610 22.96 -48.82 16.34
C GLY A 610 22.13 -47.60 16.78
N ALA A 611 22.67 -46.70 17.62
CA ALA A 611 21.99 -45.50 18.09
C ALA A 611 22.15 -44.34 17.08
N SER A 612 21.03 -43.82 16.54
CA SER A 612 21.03 -42.66 15.63
C SER A 612 21.25 -41.36 16.41
N LYS A 613 22.20 -40.52 15.96
CA LYS A 613 22.37 -39.15 16.46
C LYS A 613 21.64 -38.16 15.54
N ALA A 614 20.50 -37.67 16.00
CA ALA A 614 19.79 -36.58 15.37
C ALA A 614 20.58 -35.26 15.49
N VAL A 615 20.78 -34.55 14.37
CA VAL A 615 21.44 -33.24 14.39
C VAL A 615 20.40 -32.13 14.25
N PRO A 616 20.32 -31.18 15.20
CA PRO A 616 19.44 -30.04 15.06
C PRO A 616 19.97 -29.08 14.00
N PHE A 617 19.09 -28.76 13.05
CA PHE A 617 19.31 -27.76 12.03
C PHE A 617 18.39 -26.57 12.32
N THR A 618 18.99 -25.41 12.58
CA THR A 618 18.27 -24.18 12.88
C THR A 618 18.49 -23.20 11.76
N PHE A 619 17.39 -22.77 11.16
CA PHE A 619 17.37 -21.79 10.09
C PHE A 619 16.78 -20.48 10.60
N THR A 620 17.38 -19.35 10.24
CA THR A 620 16.98 -18.01 10.69
C THR A 620 16.95 -17.07 9.50
N MET A 621 15.82 -16.41 9.30
CA MET A 621 15.69 -15.32 8.34
C MET A 621 15.45 -14.02 9.11
N SER A 622 16.22 -12.99 8.79
CA SER A 622 16.07 -11.64 9.34
C SER A 622 15.74 -10.66 8.23
N VAL A 623 15.00 -9.58 8.54
CA VAL A 623 14.43 -8.67 7.54
C VAL A 623 13.43 -9.38 6.61
N VAL A 624 12.68 -10.36 7.13
CA VAL A 624 11.59 -11.02 6.39
C VAL A 624 10.25 -10.61 7.00
N ALA A 625 9.29 -10.23 6.16
CA ALA A 625 7.98 -9.70 6.59
C ALA A 625 6.95 -10.79 6.91
N VAL A 626 7.27 -12.06 6.61
CA VAL A 626 6.33 -13.19 6.72
C VAL A 626 6.98 -14.36 7.48
N PRO A 627 6.23 -15.05 8.37
CA PRO A 627 6.68 -16.31 8.94
C PRO A 627 6.83 -17.37 7.84
N PHE A 628 7.91 -18.15 7.89
CA PHE A 628 8.10 -19.32 7.03
C PHE A 628 7.98 -20.62 7.84
N SER A 629 7.79 -21.74 7.16
CA SER A 629 7.91 -23.07 7.75
C SER A 629 9.12 -23.83 7.18
N VAL A 630 9.73 -24.68 8.01
CA VAL A 630 10.85 -25.53 7.63
C VAL A 630 10.49 -27.00 7.82
N ARG A 631 10.93 -27.85 6.89
CA ARG A 631 10.91 -29.30 7.04
C ARG A 631 12.27 -29.88 6.63
N CYS A 632 12.88 -30.69 7.50
CA CYS A 632 14.07 -31.47 7.16
C CYS A 632 13.64 -32.83 6.59
N GLY A 633 14.07 -33.16 5.38
CA GLY A 633 13.78 -34.41 4.68
C GLY A 633 12.34 -34.55 4.19
N GLY A 634 12.12 -35.46 3.23
CA GLY A 634 10.83 -35.62 2.55
C GLY A 634 9.68 -36.14 3.43
N SER A 635 9.98 -36.67 4.62
CA SER A 635 8.99 -37.24 5.56
C SER A 635 8.89 -36.50 6.89
N GLY A 636 9.61 -35.38 7.07
CA GLY A 636 9.55 -34.57 8.29
C GLY A 636 8.22 -33.83 8.45
N SER A 637 7.90 -33.42 9.68
CA SER A 637 6.80 -32.48 9.91
C SER A 637 7.23 -31.05 9.60
N TRP A 638 6.30 -30.25 9.08
CA TRP A 638 6.51 -28.81 8.92
C TRP A 638 6.53 -28.12 10.28
N ILE A 639 7.53 -27.27 10.49
CA ILE A 639 7.71 -26.51 11.73
C ILE A 639 7.66 -25.03 11.35
N GLN A 640 6.63 -24.35 11.83
CA GLN A 640 6.48 -22.91 11.64
C GLN A 640 7.55 -22.16 12.44
N SER A 641 8.12 -21.12 11.82
CA SER A 641 9.10 -20.26 12.44
C SER A 641 8.50 -19.44 13.59
N GLN A 642 9.30 -19.25 14.63
CA GLN A 642 8.98 -18.41 15.78
C GLN A 642 9.90 -17.19 15.77
N GLY A 643 9.35 -16.02 16.11
CA GLY A 643 10.07 -14.75 16.03
C GLY A 643 9.20 -13.57 16.44
N SER A 644 9.83 -12.40 16.60
CA SER A 644 9.17 -11.12 16.86
C SER A 644 9.82 -10.03 16.01
N GLY A 645 9.03 -9.16 15.38
CA GLY A 645 9.54 -8.19 14.40
C GLY A 645 10.04 -8.91 13.14
N SER A 646 11.12 -8.43 12.53
CA SER A 646 11.60 -8.91 11.23
C SER A 646 12.53 -10.13 11.27
N SER A 647 12.66 -10.82 12.42
CA SER A 647 13.56 -11.99 12.56
C SER A 647 12.80 -13.23 13.02
N HIS A 648 12.81 -14.26 12.17
CA HIS A 648 12.09 -15.51 12.33
C HIS A 648 13.06 -16.69 12.32
N ARG A 649 12.84 -17.66 13.21
CA ARG A 649 13.68 -18.86 13.36
C ARG A 649 12.84 -20.12 13.44
N ALA A 650 13.20 -21.14 12.68
CA ALA A 650 12.65 -22.49 12.80
C ALA A 650 13.78 -23.50 12.96
N SER A 651 13.53 -24.58 13.69
CA SER A 651 14.48 -25.68 13.86
C SER A 651 13.83 -27.00 13.51
N CYS A 652 14.49 -27.80 12.69
CA CYS A 652 14.13 -29.18 12.40
C CYS A 652 15.30 -30.12 12.71
N THR A 653 15.05 -31.43 12.61
CA THR A 653 16.04 -32.45 12.97
C THR A 653 16.36 -33.33 11.77
N ILE A 654 17.65 -33.43 11.44
CA ILE A 654 18.14 -34.33 10.41
C ILE A 654 18.42 -35.68 11.07
N SER A 655 17.67 -36.70 10.65
CA SER A 655 17.54 -37.98 11.36
C SER A 655 18.40 -39.12 10.78
N ASN A 656 19.00 -38.91 9.60
CA ASN A 656 19.80 -39.91 8.91
C ASN A 656 20.99 -39.28 8.18
N VAL A 657 22.18 -39.35 8.78
CA VAL A 657 23.37 -38.64 8.30
C VAL A 657 24.23 -39.46 7.31
N THR A 658 23.77 -40.64 6.90
CA THR A 658 24.52 -41.45 5.93
C THR A 658 24.25 -41.04 4.48
N ASN A 659 23.30 -40.11 4.26
CA ASN A 659 22.92 -39.59 2.95
C ASN A 659 22.80 -38.06 3.00
N ASP A 660 22.91 -37.42 1.83
CA ASP A 660 22.57 -36.01 1.67
C ASP A 660 21.06 -35.81 1.93
N ASP A 661 20.69 -34.64 2.45
CA ASP A 661 19.31 -34.33 2.85
C ASP A 661 18.84 -33.00 2.26
N VAL A 662 17.53 -32.76 2.26
CA VAL A 662 16.93 -31.55 1.72
C VAL A 662 16.18 -30.82 2.84
N VAL A 663 16.47 -29.52 2.99
CA VAL A 663 15.67 -28.62 3.82
C VAL A 663 14.65 -27.94 2.93
N TYR A 664 13.38 -28.27 3.16
CA TYR A 664 12.25 -27.67 2.49
C TYR A 664 11.82 -26.40 3.23
N LEU A 665 11.57 -25.35 2.47
CA LEU A 665 11.08 -24.05 2.95
C LEU A 665 9.78 -23.72 2.23
N ARG A 666 8.83 -23.17 2.97
CA ARG A 666 7.58 -22.63 2.41
C ARG A 666 7.12 -21.40 3.18
N VAL A 667 6.34 -20.56 2.50
CA VAL A 667 5.63 -19.41 3.06
C VAL A 667 4.15 -19.57 2.78
#